data_AF-B9TAJ9-F1
#
_entry.id   AF-B9TAJ9-F1
#
_cell.length_a   1.000
_cell.length_b   1.000
_cell.length_c   1.000
_cell.angle_alpha   90.00
_cell.angle_beta   90.00
_cell.angle_gamma   90.00
#
_symmetry.space_group_name_H-M   'P 1'
#
loop_
_entity.id
_entity.type
_entity.pdbx_description
1 polymer ?
#
loop_
_entity_poly.entity_id
_entity_poly.type
_entity_poly.pdbx_seq_one_letter_code
_entity_poly.pdbx_strand_id
1 'polypeptide(L)'
;MVGKSNTKHVYEPVGYNPTLLQVSAPAGTKIPAFADNYVSAQTTTGNILTPGAYDEQKVQSLNLTYTTGDHTIHVGMDQNRISSRAGTSRAGGGTWVYGKTDTPNTPLNPGISAPAANGGYGAQGYYVSRSLSSGVSTPSVDQAAQYIEDAWQTTPTILIKAGLRNEQFTNYNGDGQPYVSMRHQLAPRLGATWDALGDNSLKVFANLGRYHLQMPTNVAVRAAGASLNTSEYFTYSGVDPATGAPTGLKSLGPVYSANNEFGQSKDPRQVAAQNMDSLYQDELIIGFERAYSPSLNFGAKLTYRKLQSTIDDFCDQRPFDKYAADHGIENNFVFTCALFNPGKDNDFLVDYAGTGSKLTPVHLTAADLGYPDVKRTYAALDLFLEHPLRGGWYGKINYTLSRNSGNTEGQTRSDSGQADVSTTAVFDYPELSLYSDGLLPNDRKHQIKAYGFYQFTDEFSVGGNLLAGWQIMMTSALNPDLVGPLVLAGAPLSYWAGVRGKNPLRYLGGILGGTWMTALAGDLGNGVFDGAQLVANFEKMNPSNTFWSKNYNVYSKIDTEAQRFLDFEKWWGNPVLLNAGEMQYIADSLFVGNRLSDAALLDSAGHRIDLRNVKSPIVVFCSWGDDITPPQQALGWVLDLYEDDAALVAGGQTIIYSMHQSIGHLGIFVSASVANKEHEEFTAAMDMIDIMPPGLYEAVFLDKDEEMLQAEIAAGDLAAGDYVMRFERRNLDALRALGGNDVADERRFATVARVSEVNKGLYQTFVSPIVKSMVTETSAEHLREAHPLRMRYTAFSSKNPLLNNIPALAEKVRAQRRPVAKDNVFLQMQEAWSKQIVEALDRYKEVRDQATENIFLSVYGSPLLQALVGLSTDGGKPRRIGRDIAREAAINANRAAAALKTKEGGVTEAIIRALLYIFRSPEMSAADERAFAAMRQLRLRTSDDQEMSVTLLKQILREQYLMLQVNEQAAVDDLPLLLPDEPEARAAALAIVRQVAGATGTLTGEAAARLERIAEMFGPAAPKLAVVRGKKKGA
;
A
#
# COMPACT_ATOMS: atom_id res chain seq x y z
N MET A 1 36.43 -13.50 -4.01
CA MET A 1 35.73 -12.44 -3.28
C MET A 1 35.17 -13.03 -1.99
N VAL A 2 35.29 -12.33 -0.88
CA VAL A 2 34.63 -12.70 0.38
C VAL A 2 33.86 -11.48 0.86
N GLY A 3 32.57 -11.66 1.09
CA GLY A 3 31.66 -10.61 1.54
C GLY A 3 30.87 -11.09 2.75
N LYS A 4 30.58 -10.16 3.65
CA LYS A 4 29.68 -10.40 4.77
C LYS A 4 28.73 -9.21 4.88
N SER A 5 27.44 -9.49 4.94
CA SER A 5 26.42 -8.52 5.33
C SER A 5 25.75 -8.98 6.62
N ASN A 6 25.32 -8.01 7.41
CA ASN A 6 24.57 -8.25 8.64
C ASN A 6 23.50 -7.16 8.73
N THR A 7 22.25 -7.58 8.72
CA THR A 7 21.08 -6.73 8.87
C THR A 7 20.47 -7.04 10.22
N LYS A 8 20.47 -6.07 11.14
CA LYS A 8 19.81 -6.21 12.43
C LYS A 8 18.37 -5.74 12.30
N HIS A 9 17.45 -6.52 12.86
CA HIS A 9 16.05 -6.16 12.95
C HIS A 9 15.78 -5.75 14.40
N VAL A 10 15.55 -4.46 14.61
CA VAL A 10 15.33 -3.89 15.94
C VAL A 10 13.88 -3.46 16.04
N TYR A 11 13.22 -3.98 17.07
CA TYR A 11 11.88 -3.58 17.47
C TYR A 11 11.92 -3.34 18.98
N GLU A 12 11.94 -2.06 19.39
CA GLU A 12 12.05 -1.62 20.79
C GLU A 12 10.76 -0.89 21.23
N PRO A 13 9.70 -1.64 21.59
CA PRO A 13 8.45 -1.07 22.07
C PRO A 13 8.64 -0.30 23.38
N VAL A 14 8.29 0.99 23.44
CA VAL A 14 8.31 1.84 24.65
C VAL A 14 7.45 1.26 25.77
N GLY A 15 8.08 1.09 26.92
CA GLY A 15 7.51 0.57 28.16
C GLY A 15 7.09 -0.90 28.13
N TYR A 16 7.58 -1.67 27.15
CA TYR A 16 7.64 -3.13 27.19
C TYR A 16 8.40 -3.62 28.42
N ASN A 17 7.78 -4.53 29.18
CA ASN A 17 8.43 -5.18 30.31
C ASN A 17 8.65 -6.69 30.04
N PRO A 18 9.87 -7.16 29.76
CA PRO A 18 10.11 -8.56 29.40
C PRO A 18 9.80 -9.57 30.51
N THR A 19 9.52 -9.13 31.74
CA THR A 19 9.25 -9.99 32.90
C THR A 19 7.76 -10.19 33.21
N LEU A 20 6.87 -9.46 32.53
CA LEU A 20 5.43 -9.50 32.78
C LEU A 20 4.71 -10.20 31.63
N LEU A 21 3.94 -11.25 31.94
CA LEU A 21 3.04 -11.89 30.98
C LEU A 21 1.85 -10.97 30.67
N GLN A 22 1.31 -11.10 29.47
CA GLN A 22 0.05 -10.45 29.09
C GLN A 22 -1.11 -11.04 29.90
N VAL A 23 -2.18 -10.28 30.09
CA VAL A 23 -3.40 -10.76 30.77
C VAL A 23 -4.60 -10.62 29.83
N SER A 24 -5.27 -11.73 29.54
CA SER A 24 -6.54 -11.80 28.82
C SER A 24 -7.62 -12.31 29.77
N ALA A 25 -8.55 -11.42 30.15
CA ALA A 25 -9.66 -11.75 31.03
C ALA A 25 -10.96 -11.13 30.47
N PRO A 26 -11.65 -11.79 29.52
CA PRO A 26 -12.95 -11.34 29.02
C PRO A 26 -13.96 -11.18 30.14
N ALA A 27 -14.92 -10.26 30.01
CA ALA A 27 -15.82 -9.85 31.10
C ALA A 27 -16.52 -11.03 31.82
N GLY A 28 -16.92 -12.08 31.10
CA GLY A 28 -17.58 -13.26 31.67
C GLY A 28 -16.67 -14.23 32.45
N THR A 29 -15.37 -14.00 32.44
CA THR A 29 -14.35 -14.86 33.08
C THR A 29 -13.80 -14.27 34.38
N LYS A 30 -14.17 -13.02 34.69
CA LYS A 30 -13.70 -12.30 35.87
C LYS A 30 -14.52 -12.70 37.10
N ILE A 31 -13.84 -13.09 38.16
CA ILE A 31 -14.47 -13.26 39.48
C ILE A 31 -14.86 -11.87 40.00
N PRO A 32 -16.15 -11.62 40.34
CA PRO A 32 -16.62 -10.31 40.77
C PRO A 32 -15.85 -9.70 41.95
N ALA A 33 -15.38 -10.54 42.89
CA ALA A 33 -14.60 -10.10 44.05
C ALA A 33 -13.22 -9.51 43.71
N PHE A 34 -12.70 -9.78 42.50
CA PHE A 34 -11.40 -9.27 42.03
C PHE A 34 -11.55 -8.49 40.72
N ALA A 35 -12.74 -8.01 40.40
CA ALA A 35 -13.04 -7.43 39.08
C ALA A 35 -12.06 -6.31 38.67
N ASP A 36 -11.61 -5.51 39.66
CA ASP A 36 -10.66 -4.40 39.48
C ASP A 36 -9.19 -4.85 39.38
N ASN A 37 -8.88 -6.11 39.73
CA ASN A 37 -7.51 -6.62 39.76
C ASN A 37 -7.05 -7.21 38.42
N TYR A 38 -7.97 -7.47 37.47
CA TYR A 38 -7.62 -8.04 36.15
C TYR A 38 -7.09 -6.96 35.18
N VAL A 39 -5.93 -6.40 35.51
CA VAL A 39 -5.20 -5.39 34.72
C VAL A 39 -4.07 -6.05 33.91
N SER A 40 -3.81 -5.60 32.68
CA SER A 40 -2.60 -6.02 31.95
C SER A 40 -1.51 -4.98 32.17
N ALA A 41 -0.60 -5.24 33.11
CA ALA A 41 0.55 -4.36 33.36
C ALA A 41 1.67 -4.53 32.32
N GLN A 42 1.70 -5.68 31.63
CA GLN A 42 2.41 -5.76 30.36
C GLN A 42 1.64 -4.90 29.40
N THR A 43 2.31 -3.86 28.95
CA THR A 43 1.71 -3.03 27.96
C THR A 43 1.85 -3.77 26.65
N THR A 44 2.97 -4.41 26.25
CA THR A 44 3.11 -4.89 24.86
C THR A 44 2.40 -6.22 24.68
N THR A 45 1.52 -6.34 23.71
CA THR A 45 0.68 -7.50 23.43
C THR A 45 0.87 -7.98 22.00
N GLY A 46 0.24 -9.10 21.67
CA GLY A 46 0.54 -9.80 20.43
C GLY A 46 1.93 -10.45 20.46
N ASN A 47 2.45 -10.77 19.28
CA ASN A 47 3.75 -11.40 19.09
C ASN A 47 4.75 -10.37 18.60
N ILE A 48 5.80 -10.08 19.37
CA ILE A 48 6.85 -9.17 18.95
C ILE A 48 7.95 -9.90 18.21
N LEU A 49 8.66 -9.14 17.36
CA LEU A 49 9.91 -9.60 16.77
C LEU A 49 10.84 -10.11 17.87
N THR A 50 11.47 -11.27 17.61
CA THR A 50 12.42 -11.85 18.55
C THR A 50 13.51 -10.84 18.94
N PRO A 51 13.79 -10.63 20.24
CA PRO A 51 14.87 -9.76 20.66
C PRO A 51 16.20 -10.15 20.02
N GLY A 52 16.87 -9.21 19.37
CA GLY A 52 18.13 -9.47 18.66
C GLY A 52 17.96 -10.29 17.38
N ALA A 53 16.80 -10.20 16.71
CA ALA A 53 16.60 -10.74 15.37
C ALA A 53 17.59 -10.12 14.37
N TYR A 54 18.04 -10.94 13.43
CA TYR A 54 19.01 -10.53 12.42
C TYR A 54 18.96 -11.45 11.21
N ASP A 55 19.48 -10.96 10.10
CA ASP A 55 19.90 -11.75 8.95
C ASP A 55 21.40 -11.51 8.70
N GLU A 56 22.17 -12.60 8.67
CA GLU A 56 23.58 -12.60 8.32
C GLU A 56 23.77 -13.38 7.02
N GLN A 57 24.48 -12.77 6.07
CA GLN A 57 24.88 -13.42 4.83
C GLN A 57 26.39 -13.43 4.72
N LYS A 58 26.97 -14.60 4.46
CA LYS A 58 28.40 -14.77 4.16
C LYS A 58 28.54 -15.37 2.78
N VAL A 59 29.14 -14.60 1.88
CA VAL A 59 29.37 -15.00 0.50
C VAL A 59 30.85 -15.18 0.26
N GLN A 60 31.21 -16.29 -0.38
CA GLN A 60 32.55 -16.54 -0.89
C GLN A 60 32.42 -16.93 -2.35
N SER A 61 33.28 -16.39 -3.20
CA SER A 61 33.35 -16.80 -4.60
C SER A 61 34.78 -16.80 -5.11
N LEU A 62 35.10 -17.80 -5.93
CA LEU A 62 36.31 -17.86 -6.74
C LEU A 62 35.87 -17.98 -8.19
N ASN A 63 36.29 -17.03 -9.02
CA ASN A 63 36.00 -17.02 -10.45
C ASN A 63 37.33 -16.89 -11.19
N LEU A 64 37.58 -17.81 -12.11
CA LEU A 64 38.75 -17.86 -12.96
C LEU A 64 38.29 -17.74 -14.41
N THR A 65 38.94 -16.87 -15.14
CA THR A 65 38.76 -16.72 -16.58
C THR A 65 40.08 -17.05 -17.25
N TYR A 66 40.04 -17.98 -18.21
CA TYR A 66 41.19 -18.36 -19.01
C TYR A 66 40.84 -18.28 -20.48
N THR A 67 41.61 -17.51 -21.24
CA THR A 67 41.44 -17.38 -22.68
C THR A 67 42.55 -18.14 -23.39
N THR A 68 42.18 -19.04 -24.31
CA THR A 68 43.10 -19.81 -25.15
C THR A 68 42.52 -19.97 -26.56
N GLY A 69 43.23 -19.48 -27.57
CA GLY A 69 42.70 -19.41 -28.94
C GLY A 69 41.35 -18.70 -28.99
N ASP A 70 40.37 -19.34 -29.63
CA ASP A 70 39.00 -18.84 -29.77
C ASP A 70 38.08 -19.18 -28.58
N HIS A 71 38.63 -19.74 -27.51
CA HIS A 71 37.90 -20.16 -26.31
C HIS A 71 38.17 -19.21 -25.15
N THR A 72 37.10 -18.75 -24.50
CA THR A 72 37.16 -18.10 -23.19
C THR A 72 36.43 -18.97 -22.18
N ILE A 73 37.21 -19.64 -21.34
CA ILE A 73 36.71 -20.59 -20.36
C ILE A 73 36.55 -19.87 -19.03
N HIS A 74 35.34 -19.92 -18.48
CA HIS A 74 35.01 -19.45 -17.15
C HIS A 74 34.80 -20.66 -16.25
N VAL A 75 35.58 -20.73 -15.17
CA VAL A 75 35.38 -21.71 -14.09
C VAL A 75 35.15 -20.92 -12.82
N GLY A 76 34.12 -21.28 -12.07
CA GLY A 76 33.92 -20.66 -10.79
C GLY A 76 33.20 -21.54 -9.79
N MET A 77 33.31 -21.13 -8.54
CA MET A 77 32.60 -21.70 -7.42
C MET A 77 32.15 -20.59 -6.49
N ASP A 78 30.97 -20.75 -5.94
CA ASP A 78 30.40 -19.83 -4.97
C ASP A 78 29.82 -20.60 -3.80
N GLN A 79 29.89 -19.97 -2.63
CA GLN A 79 29.27 -20.43 -1.39
C GLN A 79 28.54 -19.24 -0.76
N ASN A 80 27.28 -19.46 -0.40
CA ASN A 80 26.46 -18.47 0.27
C ASN A 80 25.83 -19.12 1.51
N ARG A 81 26.26 -18.68 2.70
CA ARG A 81 25.62 -19.04 3.97
C ARG A 81 24.68 -17.91 4.36
N ILE A 82 23.41 -18.22 4.47
CA ILE A 82 22.40 -17.33 5.06
C ILE A 82 22.07 -17.88 6.44
N SER A 83 22.12 -17.04 7.47
CA SER A 83 21.74 -17.41 8.83
C SER A 83 20.85 -16.32 9.40
N SER A 84 19.75 -16.72 10.00
CA SER A 84 18.76 -15.79 10.52
C SER A 84 18.47 -16.11 11.97
N ARG A 85 18.18 -15.09 12.79
CA ARG A 85 17.37 -15.27 14.00
C ARG A 85 16.02 -14.66 13.70
N ALA A 86 15.05 -15.53 13.45
CA ALA A 86 13.76 -15.17 12.87
C ALA A 86 12.61 -15.73 13.69
N GLY A 87 11.42 -15.19 13.43
CA GLY A 87 10.21 -15.52 14.16
C GLY A 87 9.87 -14.51 15.24
N THR A 88 8.75 -14.77 15.91
CA THR A 88 8.15 -13.87 16.87
C THR A 88 7.84 -14.61 18.16
N SER A 89 7.93 -13.92 19.29
CA SER A 89 7.51 -14.45 20.59
C SER A 89 6.37 -13.60 21.15
N ARG A 90 5.47 -14.23 21.91
CA ARG A 90 4.47 -13.49 22.67
C ARG A 90 5.19 -12.46 23.55
N ALA A 91 4.82 -11.20 23.45
CA ALA A 91 5.43 -10.16 24.29
C ALA A 91 5.25 -10.50 25.77
N GLY A 92 6.32 -10.41 26.56
CA GLY A 92 6.30 -10.80 27.97
C GLY A 92 6.47 -12.30 28.22
N GLY A 93 6.68 -13.09 27.16
CA GLY A 93 6.93 -14.54 27.24
C GLY A 93 5.68 -15.42 27.26
N GLY A 94 4.49 -14.84 27.42
CA GLY A 94 3.23 -15.58 27.49
C GLY A 94 2.03 -14.74 27.88
N THR A 95 0.87 -15.38 27.99
CA THR A 95 -0.41 -14.74 28.34
C THR A 95 -1.13 -15.57 29.41
N TRP A 96 -1.58 -14.92 30.48
CA TRP A 96 -2.60 -15.46 31.37
C TRP A 96 -3.97 -15.30 30.73
N VAL A 97 -4.65 -16.39 30.40
CA VAL A 97 -5.99 -16.40 29.82
C VAL A 97 -6.96 -16.93 30.87
N TYR A 98 -7.73 -16.02 31.47
CA TYR A 98 -8.77 -16.37 32.43
C TYR A 98 -10.01 -16.90 31.70
N GLY A 99 -10.61 -17.93 32.28
CA GLY A 99 -11.73 -18.67 31.69
C GLY A 99 -12.77 -19.02 32.74
N LYS A 100 -13.98 -19.29 32.28
CA LYS A 100 -15.07 -19.81 33.10
C LYS A 100 -15.83 -20.86 32.29
N THR A 101 -16.17 -21.98 32.93
CA THR A 101 -17.05 -23.01 32.38
C THR A 101 -18.33 -23.10 33.20
N ASP A 102 -19.46 -23.29 32.54
CA ASP A 102 -20.76 -23.52 33.20
C ASP A 102 -20.93 -24.97 33.65
N THR A 103 -19.98 -25.85 33.28
CA THR A 103 -19.90 -27.24 33.71
C THR A 103 -18.66 -27.47 34.59
N PRO A 104 -18.61 -26.95 35.83
CA PRO A 104 -17.42 -26.96 36.67
C PRO A 104 -16.94 -28.36 37.10
N ASN A 105 -17.81 -29.37 37.00
CA ASN A 105 -17.50 -30.76 37.32
C ASN A 105 -17.03 -31.57 36.10
N THR A 106 -16.96 -30.95 34.92
CA THR A 106 -16.50 -31.59 33.69
C THR A 106 -15.02 -31.22 33.42
N PRO A 107 -14.16 -32.18 33.03
CA PRO A 107 -12.80 -31.90 32.57
C PRO A 107 -12.75 -30.84 31.47
N LEU A 108 -11.77 -29.92 31.53
CA LEU A 108 -11.63 -28.84 30.55
C LEU A 108 -11.15 -29.36 29.18
N ASN A 109 -10.28 -30.37 29.21
CA ASN A 109 -9.69 -31.03 28.04
C ASN A 109 -9.27 -32.46 28.45
N PRO A 110 -9.01 -33.38 27.50
CA PRO A 110 -8.40 -34.66 27.80
C PRO A 110 -7.10 -34.47 28.61
N GLY A 111 -7.03 -35.10 29.80
CA GLY A 111 -5.88 -34.99 30.70
C GLY A 111 -5.88 -33.75 31.63
N ILE A 112 -6.83 -32.82 31.48
CA ILE A 112 -6.99 -31.65 32.35
C ILE A 112 -8.24 -31.84 33.23
N SER A 113 -8.05 -31.89 34.54
CA SER A 113 -9.12 -32.14 35.52
C SER A 113 -10.19 -31.05 35.50
N ALA A 114 -11.39 -31.40 35.99
CA ALA A 114 -12.48 -30.46 36.12
C ALA A 114 -12.11 -29.30 37.08
N PRO A 115 -12.51 -28.04 36.80
CA PRO A 115 -12.18 -26.91 37.65
C PRO A 115 -12.62 -27.08 39.11
N ALA A 116 -13.77 -27.72 39.37
CA ALA A 116 -14.27 -27.99 40.72
C ALA A 116 -13.35 -28.91 41.54
N ALA A 117 -12.45 -29.66 40.90
CA ALA A 117 -11.60 -30.65 41.56
C ALA A 117 -10.51 -30.02 42.44
N ASN A 118 -10.04 -28.80 42.14
CA ASN A 118 -8.85 -28.23 42.78
C ASN A 118 -9.07 -26.87 43.48
N GLY A 119 -10.23 -26.65 44.08
CA GLY A 119 -10.48 -25.54 45.02
C GLY A 119 -10.33 -24.13 44.43
N GLY A 120 -10.19 -23.11 45.29
CA GLY A 120 -10.29 -21.71 44.86
C GLY A 120 -11.69 -21.41 44.34
N TYR A 121 -11.79 -20.70 43.22
CA TYR A 121 -13.07 -20.42 42.55
C TYR A 121 -13.46 -21.48 41.51
N GLY A 122 -12.72 -22.61 41.44
CA GLY A 122 -12.98 -23.67 40.47
C GLY A 122 -14.35 -24.34 40.58
N ALA A 123 -14.91 -24.46 41.79
CA ALA A 123 -16.27 -24.99 41.99
C ALA A 123 -17.36 -24.10 41.37
N GLN A 124 -17.04 -22.82 41.13
CA GLN A 124 -17.90 -21.85 40.43
C GLN A 124 -17.57 -21.77 38.93
N GLY A 125 -16.70 -22.65 38.43
CA GLY A 125 -16.34 -22.74 37.02
C GLY A 125 -15.13 -21.91 36.61
N TYR A 126 -14.55 -21.09 37.50
CA TYR A 126 -13.43 -20.21 37.14
C TYR A 126 -12.10 -20.96 37.12
N TYR A 127 -11.33 -20.71 36.06
CA TYR A 127 -9.98 -21.21 35.90
C TYR A 127 -9.13 -20.17 35.17
N VAL A 128 -7.83 -20.37 35.17
CA VAL A 128 -6.89 -19.57 34.40
C VAL A 128 -5.94 -20.50 33.67
N SER A 129 -5.57 -20.16 32.45
CA SER A 129 -4.53 -20.85 31.71
C SER A 129 -3.34 -19.94 31.47
N ARG A 130 -2.13 -20.49 31.59
CA ARG A 130 -0.91 -19.86 31.12
C ARG A 130 -0.64 -20.34 29.71
N SER A 131 -0.82 -19.46 28.74
CA SER A 131 -0.47 -19.73 27.35
C SER A 131 0.92 -19.20 27.03
N LEU A 132 1.83 -20.07 26.61
CA LEU A 132 3.17 -19.66 26.14
C LEU A 132 3.21 -19.86 24.62
N SER A 133 3.65 -18.83 23.89
CA SER A 133 3.78 -18.88 22.43
C SER A 133 5.09 -18.27 21.99
N SER A 134 5.93 -19.04 21.29
CA SER A 134 7.20 -18.61 20.74
C SER A 134 7.51 -19.39 19.47
N GLY A 135 7.66 -18.68 18.36
CA GLY A 135 8.10 -19.23 17.07
C GLY A 135 9.55 -18.87 16.75
N VAL A 136 10.37 -18.61 17.77
CA VAL A 136 11.76 -18.17 17.56
C VAL A 136 12.60 -19.34 17.08
N SER A 137 13.30 -19.15 15.97
CA SER A 137 14.23 -20.12 15.42
C SER A 137 15.49 -19.41 14.94
N THR A 138 16.60 -20.13 14.90
CA THR A 138 17.88 -19.69 14.33
C THR A 138 18.25 -20.48 13.08
N PRO A 139 17.39 -20.49 12.04
CA PRO A 139 17.61 -21.32 10.89
C PRO A 139 18.75 -20.81 10.02
N SER A 140 19.23 -21.68 9.16
CA SER A 140 20.28 -21.32 8.22
C SER A 140 20.22 -22.16 6.96
N VAL A 141 20.78 -21.63 5.88
CA VAL A 141 20.88 -22.31 4.60
C VAL A 141 22.32 -22.21 4.11
N ASP A 142 22.91 -23.36 3.82
CA ASP A 142 24.13 -23.43 3.02
C ASP A 142 23.76 -23.55 1.57
N GLN A 143 24.32 -22.69 0.74
CA GLN A 143 24.30 -22.85 -0.69
C GLN A 143 25.72 -22.95 -1.20
N ALA A 144 25.92 -23.84 -2.16
CA ALA A 144 27.15 -23.90 -2.91
C ALA A 144 26.83 -24.17 -4.37
N ALA A 145 27.70 -23.67 -5.24
CA ALA A 145 27.65 -24.02 -6.63
C ALA A 145 29.04 -24.07 -7.24
N GLN A 146 29.15 -24.86 -8.30
CA GLN A 146 30.31 -24.90 -9.17
C GLN A 146 29.82 -24.75 -10.60
N TYR A 147 30.57 -24.03 -11.42
CA TYR A 147 30.23 -23.88 -12.82
C TYR A 147 31.47 -23.92 -13.71
N ILE A 148 31.24 -24.40 -14.92
CA ILE A 148 32.13 -24.26 -16.05
C ILE A 148 31.32 -23.74 -17.23
N GLU A 149 31.82 -22.72 -17.90
CA GLU A 149 31.28 -22.18 -19.15
C GLU A 149 32.43 -22.03 -20.13
N ASP A 150 32.21 -22.45 -21.37
CA ASP A 150 33.08 -22.11 -22.49
C ASP A 150 32.34 -21.16 -23.44
N ALA A 151 32.90 -19.96 -23.60
CA ALA A 151 32.51 -19.01 -24.61
C ALA A 151 33.43 -19.19 -25.82
N TRP A 152 32.94 -19.91 -26.83
CA TRP A 152 33.68 -20.31 -28.01
C TRP A 152 33.29 -19.46 -29.22
N GLN A 153 34.24 -18.68 -29.72
CA GLN A 153 34.13 -17.92 -30.95
C GLN A 153 34.33 -18.84 -32.17
N THR A 154 33.32 -19.64 -32.53
CA THR A 154 33.37 -20.65 -33.60
C THR A 154 33.75 -20.11 -34.99
N THR A 155 33.35 -18.87 -35.28
CA THR A 155 33.67 -18.11 -36.49
C THR A 155 33.79 -16.64 -36.09
N PRO A 156 34.28 -15.74 -36.95
CA PRO A 156 34.29 -14.30 -36.64
C PRO A 156 32.91 -13.71 -36.30
N THR A 157 31.81 -14.38 -36.64
CA THR A 157 30.44 -13.88 -36.49
C THR A 157 29.56 -14.72 -35.55
N ILE A 158 30.01 -15.89 -35.10
CA ILE A 158 29.21 -16.80 -34.25
C ILE A 158 29.96 -17.09 -32.95
N LEU A 159 29.34 -16.69 -31.84
CA LEU A 159 29.72 -17.03 -30.47
C LEU A 159 28.76 -18.07 -29.92
N ILE A 160 29.28 -19.24 -29.53
CA ILE A 160 28.52 -20.25 -28.80
C ILE A 160 28.98 -20.22 -27.34
N LYS A 161 28.03 -20.24 -26.42
CA LYS A 161 28.27 -20.39 -24.99
C LYS A 161 27.66 -21.69 -24.51
N ALA A 162 28.49 -22.60 -24.02
CA ALA A 162 28.02 -23.83 -23.40
C ALA A 162 28.49 -23.85 -21.95
N GLY A 163 27.54 -23.92 -21.03
CA GLY A 163 27.83 -23.90 -19.61
C GLY A 163 27.04 -24.98 -18.86
N LEU A 164 27.66 -25.48 -17.80
CA LEU A 164 27.02 -26.35 -16.83
C LEU A 164 27.29 -25.80 -15.44
N ARG A 165 26.21 -25.55 -14.69
CA ARG A 165 26.28 -25.19 -13.28
C ARG A 165 25.71 -26.32 -12.46
N ASN A 166 26.45 -26.75 -11.45
CA ASN A 166 26.00 -27.68 -10.42
C ASN A 166 25.63 -26.87 -9.18
N GLU A 167 24.36 -26.89 -8.78
CA GLU A 167 23.86 -26.18 -7.60
C GLU A 167 23.52 -27.18 -6.50
N GLN A 168 23.70 -26.74 -5.26
CA GLN A 168 23.34 -27.51 -4.09
C GLN A 168 23.00 -26.59 -2.93
N PHE A 169 22.02 -26.99 -2.13
CA PHE A 169 21.68 -26.30 -0.91
C PHE A 169 21.30 -27.27 0.20
N THR A 170 21.49 -26.83 1.44
CA THR A 170 21.05 -27.57 2.62
C THR A 170 20.45 -26.60 3.61
N ASN A 171 19.19 -26.83 3.96
CA ASN A 171 18.45 -26.06 4.94
C ASN A 171 18.56 -26.74 6.30
N TYR A 172 18.92 -25.96 7.31
CA TYR A 172 19.09 -26.40 8.69
C TYR A 172 18.04 -25.74 9.58
N ASN A 173 17.55 -26.51 10.56
CA ASN A 173 16.68 -25.99 11.61
C ASN A 173 17.47 -25.17 12.65
N GLY A 174 16.80 -24.70 13.70
CA GLY A 174 17.40 -23.90 14.77
C GLY A 174 18.54 -24.61 15.53
N ASP A 175 18.53 -25.95 15.57
CA ASP A 175 19.57 -26.78 16.23
C ASP A 175 20.75 -27.10 15.31
N GLY A 176 20.74 -26.60 14.08
CA GLY A 176 21.76 -26.91 13.08
C GLY A 176 21.62 -28.31 12.47
N GLN A 177 20.45 -28.96 12.61
CA GLN A 177 20.18 -30.24 11.96
C GLN A 177 19.59 -30.02 10.55
N PRO A 178 20.09 -30.73 9.52
CA PRO A 178 19.57 -30.60 8.17
C PRO A 178 18.19 -31.26 8.05
N TYR A 179 17.21 -30.55 7.48
CA TYR A 179 15.87 -31.09 7.21
C TYR A 179 15.54 -31.19 5.71
N VAL A 180 16.21 -30.40 4.87
CA VAL A 180 16.19 -30.58 3.41
C VAL A 180 17.61 -30.39 2.88
N SER A 181 18.06 -31.31 2.03
CA SER A 181 19.33 -31.23 1.34
C SER A 181 19.15 -31.65 -0.11
N MET A 182 19.55 -30.79 -1.03
CA MET A 182 19.47 -31.05 -2.46
C MET A 182 20.84 -30.84 -3.07
N ARG A 183 21.36 -31.86 -3.72
CA ARG A 183 22.68 -31.88 -4.33
C ARG A 183 22.56 -32.28 -5.79
N HIS A 184 23.61 -31.98 -6.56
CA HIS A 184 23.70 -32.39 -7.96
C HIS A 184 22.61 -31.77 -8.87
N GLN A 185 22.19 -30.54 -8.57
CA GLN A 185 21.19 -29.84 -9.37
C GLN A 185 21.88 -29.26 -10.61
N LEU A 186 21.89 -30.04 -11.68
CA LEU A 186 22.53 -29.67 -12.94
C LEU A 186 21.65 -28.67 -13.71
N ALA A 187 22.20 -27.48 -13.91
CA ALA A 187 21.64 -26.40 -14.69
C ALA A 187 22.47 -26.21 -15.98
N PRO A 188 22.19 -26.98 -17.05
CA PRO A 188 22.78 -26.75 -18.35
C PRO A 188 22.31 -25.41 -18.91
N ARG A 189 23.20 -24.70 -19.59
CA ARG A 189 22.92 -23.44 -20.28
C ARG A 189 23.62 -23.45 -21.63
N LEU A 190 22.84 -23.25 -22.68
CA LEU A 190 23.33 -23.15 -24.04
C LEU A 190 22.87 -21.82 -24.62
N GLY A 191 23.83 -21.00 -25.03
CA GLY A 191 23.60 -19.74 -25.70
C GLY A 191 24.28 -19.74 -27.06
N ALA A 192 23.65 -19.10 -28.04
CA ALA A 192 24.28 -18.78 -29.30
C ALA A 192 23.99 -17.31 -29.64
N THR A 193 25.01 -16.60 -30.09
CA THR A 193 24.90 -15.25 -30.63
C THR A 193 25.54 -15.22 -32.00
N TRP A 194 24.80 -14.73 -32.99
CA TRP A 194 25.20 -14.65 -34.38
C TRP A 194 25.08 -13.21 -34.87
N ASP A 195 26.19 -12.66 -35.33
CA ASP A 195 26.21 -11.49 -36.20
C ASP A 195 25.81 -11.91 -37.62
N ALA A 196 24.52 -11.77 -37.93
CA ALA A 196 23.92 -12.37 -39.11
C ALA A 196 24.36 -11.72 -40.43
N LEU A 197 24.86 -10.49 -40.39
CA LEU A 197 25.38 -9.78 -41.56
C LEU A 197 26.91 -9.68 -41.57
N GLY A 198 27.59 -10.00 -40.47
CA GLY A 198 29.05 -9.93 -40.36
C GLY A 198 29.60 -8.52 -40.18
N ASP A 199 28.73 -7.53 -39.91
CA ASP A 199 29.06 -6.12 -39.71
C ASP A 199 28.61 -5.60 -38.33
N ASN A 200 28.20 -6.50 -37.42
CA ASN A 200 27.64 -6.25 -36.09
C ASN A 200 26.31 -5.49 -36.07
N SER A 201 25.65 -5.30 -37.21
CA SER A 201 24.39 -4.54 -37.28
C SER A 201 23.14 -5.41 -37.06
N LEU A 202 23.22 -6.74 -37.18
CA LEU A 202 22.14 -7.67 -36.83
C LEU A 202 22.66 -8.77 -35.91
N LYS A 203 22.32 -8.67 -34.64
CA LYS A 203 22.58 -9.71 -33.64
C LYS A 203 21.33 -10.58 -33.52
N VAL A 204 21.45 -11.85 -33.86
CA VAL A 204 20.45 -12.89 -33.55
C VAL A 204 20.97 -13.69 -32.37
N PHE A 205 20.12 -13.95 -31.38
CA PHE A 205 20.53 -14.69 -30.20
C PHE A 205 19.45 -15.68 -29.76
N ALA A 206 19.92 -16.79 -29.19
CA ALA A 206 19.08 -17.77 -28.54
C ALA A 206 19.76 -18.25 -27.25
N ASN A 207 18.98 -18.46 -26.21
CA ASN A 207 19.42 -19.07 -24.96
C ASN A 207 18.42 -20.13 -24.53
N LEU A 208 18.92 -21.30 -24.14
CA LEU A 208 18.18 -22.37 -23.53
C LEU A 208 18.86 -22.68 -22.19
N GLY A 209 18.10 -22.67 -21.10
CA GLY A 209 18.67 -22.89 -19.79
C GLY A 209 17.70 -23.43 -18.77
N ARG A 210 18.26 -24.09 -17.75
CA ARG A 210 17.56 -24.47 -16.53
C ARG A 210 18.00 -23.58 -15.36
N TYR A 211 17.04 -23.25 -14.50
CA TYR A 211 17.25 -22.39 -13.34
C TYR A 211 16.57 -23.01 -12.12
N HIS A 212 17.32 -23.23 -11.05
CA HIS A 212 16.79 -23.69 -9.77
C HIS A 212 16.64 -22.52 -8.80
N LEU A 213 15.71 -22.67 -7.86
CA LEU A 213 15.52 -21.75 -6.75
C LEU A 213 15.54 -22.55 -5.44
N GLN A 214 16.33 -22.07 -4.49
CA GLN A 214 16.43 -22.62 -3.15
C GLN A 214 15.22 -22.26 -2.28
N MET A 215 15.03 -23.02 -1.19
CA MET A 215 14.10 -22.63 -0.14
C MET A 215 14.71 -21.58 0.79
N PRO A 216 13.98 -20.50 1.12
CA PRO A 216 14.42 -19.50 2.10
C PRO A 216 14.50 -20.02 3.54
N THR A 217 15.12 -19.24 4.44
CA THR A 217 15.29 -19.57 5.86
C THR A 217 13.98 -19.54 6.65
N ASN A 218 12.97 -18.77 6.22
CA ASN A 218 11.68 -18.65 6.93
C ASN A 218 10.89 -19.95 6.99
N VAL A 219 11.04 -20.85 5.99
CA VAL A 219 10.40 -22.18 5.98
C VAL A 219 10.72 -22.95 7.27
N ALA A 220 11.97 -22.88 7.73
CA ALA A 220 12.43 -23.55 8.93
C ALA A 220 11.85 -22.97 10.23
N VAL A 221 11.35 -21.73 10.22
CA VAL A 221 10.77 -21.10 11.41
C VAL A 221 9.47 -21.79 11.80
N ARG A 222 8.64 -22.15 10.80
CA ARG A 222 7.34 -22.80 11.01
C ARG A 222 7.40 -24.33 10.83
N ALA A 223 8.07 -24.81 9.78
CA ALA A 223 8.05 -26.23 9.42
C ALA A 223 8.99 -27.08 10.29
N ALA A 224 10.21 -26.60 10.58
CA ALA A 224 11.27 -27.38 11.23
C ALA A 224 11.70 -26.85 12.61
N GLY A 225 11.13 -25.72 13.06
CA GLY A 225 11.51 -25.02 14.26
C GLY A 225 10.95 -25.66 15.54
N ALA A 226 11.58 -25.35 16.68
CA ALA A 226 11.10 -25.70 18.00
C ALA A 226 10.02 -24.70 18.44
N SER A 227 8.84 -24.81 17.83
CA SER A 227 7.71 -23.96 18.21
C SER A 227 7.24 -24.31 19.63
N LEU A 228 7.03 -23.26 20.42
CA LEU A 228 6.37 -23.35 21.71
C LEU A 228 4.97 -22.78 21.54
N ASN A 229 3.96 -23.58 21.83
CA ASN A 229 2.56 -23.20 21.87
C ASN A 229 1.85 -24.11 22.88
N THR A 230 1.96 -23.74 24.16
CA THR A 230 1.45 -24.53 25.28
C THR A 230 0.41 -23.77 26.07
N SER A 231 -0.45 -24.52 26.75
CA SER A 231 -1.44 -24.03 27.71
C SER A 231 -1.34 -24.85 28.99
N GLU A 232 -1.17 -24.20 30.13
CA GLU A 232 -1.18 -24.85 31.44
C GLU A 232 -2.34 -24.33 32.27
N TYR A 233 -3.20 -25.20 32.77
CA TYR A 233 -4.46 -24.82 33.41
C TYR A 233 -4.38 -24.88 34.93
N PHE A 234 -4.99 -23.91 35.59
CA PHE A 234 -5.01 -23.76 37.04
C PHE A 234 -6.37 -23.28 37.55
N THR A 235 -6.72 -23.65 38.77
CA THR A 235 -7.60 -22.82 39.61
C THR A 235 -6.77 -21.79 40.35
N TYR A 236 -7.42 -20.73 40.82
CA TYR A 236 -6.76 -19.62 41.51
C TYR A 236 -7.69 -19.09 42.62
N SER A 237 -7.10 -18.41 43.59
CA SER A 237 -7.83 -17.85 44.74
C SER A 237 -7.78 -16.32 44.82
N GLY A 238 -6.98 -15.68 43.97
CA GLY A 238 -6.86 -14.23 43.92
C GLY A 238 -6.20 -13.76 42.63
N VAL A 239 -6.19 -12.46 42.43
CA VAL A 239 -5.52 -11.79 41.30
C VAL A 239 -4.73 -10.62 41.85
N ASP A 240 -3.47 -10.51 41.45
CA ASP A 240 -2.59 -9.41 41.85
C ASP A 240 -3.12 -8.09 41.26
N PRO A 241 -3.46 -7.08 42.09
CA PRO A 241 -4.03 -5.82 41.61
C PRO A 241 -3.05 -4.96 40.81
N ALA A 242 -1.74 -5.17 40.93
CA ALA A 242 -0.73 -4.40 40.21
C ALA A 242 -0.37 -5.03 38.86
N THR A 243 -0.42 -6.36 38.74
CA THR A 243 0.04 -7.08 37.53
C THR A 243 -1.05 -7.85 36.80
N GLY A 244 -2.19 -8.11 37.42
CA GLY A 244 -3.26 -8.98 36.92
C GLY A 244 -2.90 -10.47 36.90
N ALA A 245 -1.75 -10.85 37.45
CA ALA A 245 -1.33 -12.23 37.52
C ALA A 245 -2.17 -13.01 38.57
N PRO A 246 -2.52 -14.28 38.31
CA PRO A 246 -3.29 -15.08 39.25
C PRO A 246 -2.43 -15.45 40.47
N THR A 247 -3.04 -15.41 41.65
CA THR A 247 -2.41 -15.80 42.92
C THR A 247 -3.11 -17.03 43.52
N GLY A 248 -2.35 -17.80 44.31
CA GLY A 248 -2.86 -19.05 44.90
C GLY A 248 -3.19 -20.13 43.87
N LEU A 249 -2.37 -20.22 42.80
CA LEU A 249 -2.52 -21.18 41.73
C LEU A 249 -2.51 -22.63 42.24
N LYS A 250 -3.45 -23.44 41.76
CA LYS A 250 -3.44 -24.90 41.89
C LYS A 250 -3.62 -25.52 40.52
N SER A 251 -2.64 -26.32 40.09
CA SER A 251 -2.65 -26.95 38.77
C SER A 251 -3.87 -27.86 38.59
N LEU A 252 -4.49 -27.82 37.42
CA LEU A 252 -5.58 -28.70 37.01
C LEU A 252 -5.09 -29.92 36.20
N GLY A 253 -3.81 -29.97 35.86
CA GLY A 253 -3.24 -31.04 35.04
C GLY A 253 -1.85 -30.67 34.50
N PRO A 254 -1.24 -31.56 33.70
CA PRO A 254 0.02 -31.28 33.02
C PRO A 254 -0.14 -30.14 32.00
N VAL A 255 1.00 -29.62 31.53
CA VAL A 255 1.04 -28.70 30.38
C VAL A 255 0.42 -29.38 29.16
N TYR A 256 -0.41 -28.65 28.43
CA TYR A 256 -1.15 -29.12 27.26
C TYR A 256 -0.70 -28.38 25.99
N SER A 257 -0.62 -29.07 24.86
CA SER A 257 -0.42 -28.46 23.54
C SER A 257 -1.15 -29.30 22.49
N ALA A 258 -2.05 -28.68 21.73
CA ALA A 258 -2.87 -29.38 20.74
C ALA A 258 -2.03 -29.94 19.57
N ASN A 259 -0.94 -29.25 19.21
CA ASN A 259 -0.06 -29.60 18.09
C ASN A 259 1.29 -30.17 18.56
N ASN A 260 1.38 -30.62 19.81
CA ASN A 260 2.62 -31.11 20.42
C ASN A 260 3.78 -30.09 20.32
N GLU A 261 3.50 -28.81 20.57
CA GLU A 261 4.46 -27.70 20.48
C GLU A 261 4.94 -27.28 21.88
N PHE A 262 5.69 -28.13 22.57
CA PHE A 262 6.26 -27.87 23.90
C PHE A 262 7.61 -27.13 23.86
N GLY A 263 7.97 -26.54 22.71
CA GLY A 263 9.29 -25.95 22.50
C GLY A 263 10.38 -26.98 22.27
N GLN A 264 10.01 -28.24 22.02
CA GLN A 264 10.92 -29.26 21.53
C GLN A 264 11.07 -29.16 20.02
N SER A 265 12.25 -29.48 19.54
CA SER A 265 12.52 -29.53 18.10
C SER A 265 11.76 -30.67 17.45
N LYS A 266 11.18 -30.39 16.28
CA LYS A 266 10.62 -31.42 15.42
C LYS A 266 11.75 -32.30 14.89
N ASP A 267 11.48 -33.60 14.73
CA ASP A 267 12.43 -34.49 14.08
C ASP A 267 12.60 -34.05 12.61
N PRO A 268 13.77 -33.53 12.19
CA PRO A 268 13.96 -32.96 10.86
C PRO A 268 13.72 -33.98 9.74
N ARG A 269 13.78 -35.29 10.05
CA ARG A 269 13.53 -36.38 9.11
C ARG A 269 12.06 -36.50 8.69
N GLN A 270 11.14 -35.93 9.46
CA GLN A 270 9.68 -36.02 9.22
C GLN A 270 9.08 -34.73 8.64
N VAL A 271 9.88 -33.65 8.53
CA VAL A 271 9.40 -32.31 8.10
C VAL A 271 9.23 -32.20 6.58
N ALA A 272 9.90 -33.06 5.83
CA ALA A 272 9.92 -33.03 4.37
C ALA A 272 9.99 -34.45 3.80
N ALA A 273 9.43 -34.61 2.60
CA ALA A 273 9.66 -35.80 1.79
C ALA A 273 11.16 -35.97 1.48
N GLN A 274 11.57 -37.22 1.37
CA GLN A 274 12.91 -37.63 1.00
C GLN A 274 13.10 -37.48 -0.52
N ASN A 275 14.32 -37.19 -0.95
CA ASN A 275 14.69 -37.13 -2.37
C ASN A 275 13.86 -36.15 -3.24
N MET A 276 13.36 -35.07 -2.64
CA MET A 276 12.61 -34.05 -3.37
C MET A 276 13.44 -33.37 -4.46
N ASP A 277 12.75 -33.01 -5.54
CA ASP A 277 13.23 -32.06 -6.53
C ASP A 277 13.16 -30.63 -5.98
N SER A 278 14.12 -29.78 -6.35
CA SER A 278 14.03 -28.35 -6.07
C SER A 278 12.96 -27.66 -6.91
N LEU A 279 12.66 -26.41 -6.59
CA LEU A 279 11.96 -25.57 -7.55
C LEU A 279 12.90 -25.35 -8.75
N TYR A 280 12.45 -25.71 -9.95
CA TYR A 280 13.16 -25.37 -11.16
C TYR A 280 12.26 -25.11 -12.35
N GLN A 281 12.78 -24.29 -13.25
CA GLN A 281 12.13 -23.94 -14.50
C GLN A 281 13.11 -24.05 -15.67
N ASP A 282 12.56 -24.42 -16.82
CA ASP A 282 13.26 -24.35 -18.09
C ASP A 282 12.87 -23.06 -18.81
N GLU A 283 13.83 -22.40 -19.43
CA GLU A 283 13.67 -21.14 -20.14
C GLU A 283 14.26 -21.23 -21.54
N LEU A 284 13.46 -20.79 -22.51
CA LEU A 284 13.87 -20.49 -23.86
C LEU A 284 13.76 -18.98 -24.10
N ILE A 285 14.84 -18.37 -24.54
CA ILE A 285 14.88 -17.00 -25.05
C ILE A 285 15.34 -17.06 -26.51
N ILE A 286 14.59 -16.43 -27.40
CA ILE A 286 15.00 -16.22 -28.79
C ILE A 286 14.76 -14.76 -29.12
N GLY A 287 15.72 -14.09 -29.72
CA GLY A 287 15.53 -12.71 -30.11
C GLY A 287 16.50 -12.25 -31.17
N PHE A 288 16.26 -11.03 -31.61
CA PHE A 288 17.21 -10.32 -32.44
C PHE A 288 17.22 -8.83 -32.05
N GLU A 289 18.36 -8.22 -32.28
CA GLU A 289 18.58 -6.78 -32.17
C GLU A 289 19.16 -6.31 -33.50
N ARG A 290 18.50 -5.33 -34.12
CA ARG A 290 18.87 -4.76 -35.41
C ARG A 290 19.22 -3.29 -35.20
N ALA A 291 20.48 -2.93 -35.43
CA ALA A 291 20.89 -1.57 -35.72
C ALA A 291 20.57 -1.30 -37.20
N TYR A 292 19.32 -0.90 -37.46
CA TYR A 292 18.80 -0.71 -38.82
C TYR A 292 19.45 0.50 -39.51
N SER A 293 19.68 1.56 -38.73
CA SER A 293 20.39 2.75 -39.16
C SER A 293 21.20 3.31 -37.97
N PRO A 294 22.09 4.29 -38.19
CA PRO A 294 22.71 5.06 -37.12
C PRO A 294 21.75 5.56 -36.03
N SER A 295 20.50 5.87 -36.40
CA SER A 295 19.48 6.49 -35.56
C SER A 295 18.38 5.52 -35.13
N LEU A 296 18.40 4.27 -35.58
CA LEU A 296 17.28 3.36 -35.33
C LEU A 296 17.77 1.96 -35.02
N ASN A 297 17.53 1.58 -33.77
CA ASN A 297 17.65 0.24 -33.27
C ASN A 297 16.24 -0.30 -33.00
N PHE A 298 16.01 -1.56 -33.34
CA PHE A 298 14.81 -2.25 -32.90
C PHE A 298 15.14 -3.70 -32.62
N GLY A 299 14.28 -4.34 -31.85
CA GLY A 299 14.44 -5.76 -31.60
C GLY A 299 13.18 -6.38 -31.03
N ALA A 300 13.20 -7.70 -31.08
CA ALA A 300 12.19 -8.54 -30.49
C ALA A 300 12.88 -9.64 -29.70
N LYS A 301 12.32 -9.98 -28.55
CA LYS A 301 12.76 -11.08 -27.71
C LYS A 301 11.53 -11.85 -27.24
N LEU A 302 11.44 -13.10 -27.68
CA LEU A 302 10.52 -14.08 -27.15
C LEU A 302 11.14 -14.73 -25.92
N THR A 303 10.38 -14.76 -24.82
CA THR A 303 10.70 -15.52 -23.61
C THR A 303 9.62 -16.56 -23.40
N TYR A 304 10.01 -17.81 -23.21
CA TYR A 304 9.11 -18.90 -22.83
C TYR A 304 9.71 -19.62 -21.62
N ARG A 305 8.98 -19.62 -20.51
CA ARG A 305 9.38 -20.28 -19.27
C ARG A 305 8.32 -21.29 -18.88
N LYS A 306 8.77 -22.47 -18.47
CA LYS A 306 7.90 -23.51 -17.93
C LYS A 306 8.45 -23.98 -16.58
N LEU A 307 7.63 -23.83 -15.54
CA LEU A 307 7.89 -24.44 -14.24
C LEU A 307 7.75 -25.96 -14.37
N GLN A 308 8.75 -26.69 -13.87
CA GLN A 308 8.81 -28.15 -13.97
C GLN A 308 8.61 -28.82 -12.61
N SER A 309 9.02 -28.14 -11.55
CA SER A 309 8.87 -28.61 -10.17
C SER A 309 8.82 -27.42 -9.23
N THR A 310 8.13 -27.58 -8.12
CA THR A 310 8.14 -26.67 -6.97
C THR A 310 8.16 -27.51 -5.70
N ILE A 311 8.52 -26.87 -4.59
CA ILE A 311 8.33 -27.42 -3.25
C ILE A 311 7.22 -26.61 -2.61
N ASP A 312 6.27 -27.30 -2.00
CA ASP A 312 5.25 -26.71 -1.14
C ASP A 312 4.98 -27.62 0.06
N ASP A 313 4.14 -27.23 1.01
CA ASP A 313 3.62 -28.14 2.04
C ASP A 313 2.22 -28.67 1.72
N PHE A 314 1.89 -29.77 2.39
CA PHE A 314 0.52 -30.29 2.48
C PHE A 314 0.22 -30.73 3.90
N CYS A 315 -1.06 -30.70 4.27
CA CYS A 315 -1.53 -30.95 5.63
C CYS A 315 -2.60 -32.07 5.67
N ASP A 316 -2.69 -32.89 4.61
CA ASP A 316 -3.64 -33.98 4.52
C ASP A 316 -3.12 -35.30 5.13
N GLN A 317 -3.70 -35.73 6.25
CA GLN A 317 -3.32 -36.98 6.91
C GLN A 317 -3.88 -38.24 6.20
N ARG A 318 -4.94 -38.11 5.40
CA ARG A 318 -5.71 -39.24 4.84
C ARG A 318 -4.83 -40.24 4.05
N PRO A 319 -3.83 -39.81 3.26
CA PRO A 319 -2.93 -40.74 2.56
C PRO A 319 -2.12 -41.63 3.52
N PHE A 320 -1.67 -41.10 4.67
CA PHE A 320 -0.93 -41.85 5.67
C PHE A 320 -1.82 -42.85 6.42
N ASP A 321 -3.07 -42.47 6.72
CA ASP A 321 -4.05 -43.36 7.34
C ASP A 321 -4.39 -44.54 6.43
N LYS A 322 -4.60 -44.26 5.14
CA LYS A 322 -4.83 -45.28 4.11
C LYS A 322 -3.64 -46.22 3.99
N TYR A 323 -2.41 -45.69 3.91
CA TYR A 323 -1.20 -46.51 3.83
C TYR A 323 -1.08 -47.44 5.04
N ALA A 324 -1.34 -46.94 6.25
CA ALA A 324 -1.30 -47.76 7.46
C ALA A 324 -2.34 -48.89 7.44
N ALA A 325 -3.58 -48.59 7.02
CA ALA A 325 -4.63 -49.58 6.88
C ALA A 325 -4.29 -50.66 5.85
N ASP A 326 -3.76 -50.26 4.69
CA ASP A 326 -3.39 -51.18 3.61
C ASP A 326 -2.21 -52.10 3.98
N HIS A 327 -1.34 -51.68 4.91
CA HIS A 327 -0.16 -52.42 5.36
C HIS A 327 -0.31 -53.08 6.75
N GLY A 328 -1.50 -53.00 7.36
CA GLY A 328 -1.76 -53.58 8.68
C GLY A 328 -0.93 -52.94 9.81
N ILE A 329 -0.64 -51.64 9.70
CA ILE A 329 0.15 -50.88 10.67
C ILE A 329 -0.80 -50.20 11.67
N GLU A 330 -0.54 -50.36 12.96
CA GLU A 330 -1.21 -49.58 14.00
C GLU A 330 -0.80 -48.11 13.88
N ASN A 331 -1.78 -47.21 13.72
CA ASN A 331 -1.56 -45.82 13.39
C ASN A 331 -1.78 -44.91 14.61
N ASN A 332 -0.69 -44.57 15.30
CA ASN A 332 -0.66 -43.52 16.33
C ASN A 332 0.01 -42.23 15.81
N PHE A 333 0.14 -42.09 14.48
CA PHE A 333 0.74 -40.92 13.86
C PHE A 333 -0.25 -39.75 13.86
N VAL A 334 0.22 -38.59 14.29
CA VAL A 334 -0.51 -37.32 14.17
C VAL A 334 0.26 -36.47 13.16
N PHE A 335 -0.29 -36.38 11.96
CA PHE A 335 0.29 -35.57 10.90
C PHE A 335 -0.04 -34.09 11.14
N THR A 336 0.91 -33.21 10.83
CA THR A 336 0.69 -31.76 10.87
C THR A 336 0.70 -31.23 9.45
N CYS A 337 1.89 -30.95 8.93
CA CYS A 337 2.14 -30.71 7.51
C CYS A 337 3.57 -31.14 7.18
N ALA A 338 3.87 -31.45 5.91
CA ALA A 338 5.22 -31.73 5.47
C ALA A 338 5.49 -31.15 4.07
N LEU A 339 6.74 -30.75 3.83
CA LEU A 339 7.17 -30.29 2.51
C LEU A 339 7.21 -31.47 1.54
N PHE A 340 6.76 -31.26 0.31
CA PHE A 340 6.70 -32.28 -0.74
C PHE A 340 6.81 -31.66 -2.13
N ASN A 341 6.89 -32.50 -3.18
CA ASN A 341 6.71 -32.08 -4.56
C ASN A 341 5.28 -32.42 -5.04
N PRO A 342 4.39 -31.42 -5.22
CA PRO A 342 3.03 -31.66 -5.71
C PRO A 342 3.00 -32.32 -7.09
N GLY A 343 2.06 -33.25 -7.29
CA GLY A 343 1.89 -34.00 -8.54
C GLY A 343 2.97 -35.07 -8.80
N LYS A 344 3.82 -35.40 -7.82
CA LYS A 344 4.86 -36.44 -7.93
C LYS A 344 4.72 -37.49 -6.83
N ASP A 345 5.38 -38.61 -7.02
CA ASP A 345 5.59 -39.60 -5.96
C ASP A 345 6.49 -38.97 -4.89
N ASN A 346 6.17 -39.21 -3.62
CA ASN A 346 6.94 -38.68 -2.49
C ASN A 346 7.18 -39.79 -1.46
N ASP A 347 8.42 -39.87 -0.97
CA ASP A 347 8.84 -40.79 0.08
C ASP A 347 8.89 -40.06 1.43
N PHE A 348 8.21 -40.56 2.45
CA PHE A 348 8.20 -39.99 3.79
C PHE A 348 8.80 -40.95 4.82
N LEU A 349 9.27 -40.40 5.92
CA LEU A 349 9.62 -41.16 7.12
C LEU A 349 8.59 -40.83 8.19
N VAL A 350 7.80 -41.84 8.62
CA VAL A 350 6.62 -41.66 9.47
C VAL A 350 6.75 -42.47 10.75
N ASP A 351 6.53 -41.84 11.91
CA ASP A 351 6.49 -42.54 13.20
C ASP A 351 5.07 -43.01 13.56
N TYR A 352 4.60 -44.08 12.91
CA TYR A 352 3.31 -44.70 13.23
C TYR A 352 3.19 -45.19 14.68
N ALA A 353 4.31 -45.45 15.35
CA ALA A 353 4.31 -45.92 16.74
C ALA A 353 4.18 -44.77 17.76
N GLY A 354 4.39 -43.51 17.35
CA GLY A 354 4.39 -42.35 18.25
C GLY A 354 5.49 -42.36 19.31
N THR A 355 6.60 -43.07 19.04
CA THR A 355 7.69 -43.32 20.03
C THR A 355 8.91 -42.42 19.84
N GLY A 356 8.95 -41.62 18.78
CA GLY A 356 10.08 -40.80 18.33
C GLY A 356 11.30 -41.60 17.85
N SER A 357 11.24 -42.93 17.85
CA SER A 357 12.43 -43.79 17.66
C SER A 357 12.34 -44.75 16.47
N LYS A 358 11.14 -45.11 16.02
CA LYS A 358 10.91 -46.07 14.93
C LYS A 358 10.22 -45.39 13.74
N LEU A 359 11.02 -44.89 12.79
CA LEU A 359 10.51 -44.33 11.55
C LEU A 359 10.24 -45.43 10.52
N THR A 360 9.06 -45.39 9.91
CA THR A 360 8.62 -46.26 8.83
C THR A 360 8.77 -45.51 7.51
N PRO A 361 9.51 -46.04 6.52
CA PRO A 361 9.48 -45.51 5.16
C PRO A 361 8.08 -45.70 4.56
N VAL A 362 7.50 -44.60 4.07
CA VAL A 362 6.17 -44.57 3.45
C VAL A 362 6.34 -44.00 2.05
N HIS A 363 6.11 -44.82 1.04
CA HIS A 363 6.07 -44.38 -0.35
C HIS A 363 4.63 -44.07 -0.73
N LEU A 364 4.34 -42.81 -1.07
CA LEU A 364 3.04 -42.39 -1.57
C LEU A 364 3.17 -42.00 -3.04
N THR A 365 2.40 -42.65 -3.91
CA THR A 365 2.36 -42.28 -5.33
C THR A 365 1.64 -40.95 -5.51
N ALA A 366 1.85 -40.27 -6.64
CA ALA A 366 1.09 -39.07 -7.01
C ALA A 366 -0.43 -39.31 -6.96
N ALA A 367 -0.88 -40.54 -7.29
CA ALA A 367 -2.28 -40.93 -7.23
C ALA A 367 -2.80 -41.12 -5.80
N ASP A 368 -1.96 -41.62 -4.88
CA ASP A 368 -2.32 -41.74 -3.46
C ASP A 368 -2.46 -40.37 -2.78
N LEU A 369 -1.63 -39.41 -3.19
CA LEU A 369 -1.65 -38.03 -2.70
C LEU A 369 -2.77 -37.18 -3.32
N GLY A 370 -3.15 -37.44 -4.57
CA GLY A 370 -4.31 -36.82 -5.21
C GLY A 370 -4.12 -35.36 -5.69
N TYR A 371 -2.88 -34.85 -5.71
CA TYR A 371 -2.59 -33.49 -6.20
C TYR A 371 -2.31 -33.46 -7.70
N PRO A 372 -2.75 -32.40 -8.42
CA PRO A 372 -2.44 -32.23 -9.84
C PRO A 372 -0.97 -31.89 -10.06
N ASP A 373 -0.48 -32.16 -11.27
CA ASP A 373 0.82 -31.67 -11.73
C ASP A 373 0.93 -30.16 -11.55
N VAL A 374 2.11 -29.71 -11.13
CA VAL A 374 2.45 -28.29 -11.07
C VAL A 374 2.53 -27.71 -12.48
N LYS A 375 1.77 -26.66 -12.73
CA LYS A 375 1.71 -25.95 -14.01
C LYS A 375 1.96 -24.47 -13.78
N ARG A 376 2.95 -23.94 -14.47
CA ARG A 376 3.12 -22.50 -14.71
C ARG A 376 3.89 -22.28 -15.99
N THR A 377 3.27 -21.59 -16.93
CA THR A 377 3.86 -21.19 -18.21
C THR A 377 3.81 -19.67 -18.31
N TYR A 378 4.99 -19.07 -18.51
CA TYR A 378 5.11 -17.66 -18.82
C TYR A 378 5.63 -17.49 -20.25
N ALA A 379 4.86 -16.84 -21.10
CA ALA A 379 5.26 -16.48 -22.45
C ALA A 379 5.23 -14.95 -22.60
N ALA A 380 6.29 -14.36 -23.13
CA ALA A 380 6.37 -12.93 -23.37
C ALA A 380 7.04 -12.62 -24.71
N LEU A 381 6.44 -11.70 -25.46
CA LEU A 381 7.07 -11.01 -26.58
C LEU A 381 7.42 -9.60 -26.11
N ASP A 382 8.71 -9.37 -25.90
CA ASP A 382 9.27 -8.06 -25.63
C ASP A 382 9.70 -7.43 -26.96
N LEU A 383 9.08 -6.30 -27.31
CA LEU A 383 9.47 -5.46 -28.43
C LEU A 383 10.13 -4.21 -27.89
N PHE A 384 11.19 -3.76 -28.57
CA PHE A 384 11.71 -2.43 -28.33
C PHE A 384 11.96 -1.69 -29.64
N LEU A 385 11.76 -0.38 -29.55
CA LEU A 385 12.20 0.59 -30.53
C LEU A 385 13.08 1.59 -29.81
N GLU A 386 14.29 1.79 -30.32
CA GLU A 386 15.30 2.63 -29.70
C GLU A 386 15.92 3.56 -30.74
N HIS A 387 15.94 4.85 -30.45
CA HIS A 387 16.87 5.77 -31.05
C HIS A 387 18.06 5.86 -30.11
N PRO A 388 19.25 5.36 -30.50
CA PRO A 388 20.45 5.50 -29.68
C PRO A 388 20.80 6.98 -29.52
N LEU A 389 21.61 7.31 -28.52
CA LEU A 389 22.05 8.69 -28.32
C LEU A 389 22.94 9.14 -29.50
N ARG A 390 22.30 9.68 -30.54
CA ARG A 390 22.89 10.21 -31.76
C ARG A 390 22.07 11.40 -32.22
N GLY A 391 22.68 12.34 -32.95
CA GLY A 391 21.97 13.55 -33.38
C GLY A 391 21.31 14.32 -32.21
N GLY A 392 21.85 14.18 -30.99
CA GLY A 392 21.38 14.88 -29.81
C GLY A 392 20.18 14.26 -29.08
N TRP A 393 19.79 13.00 -29.31
CA TRP A 393 18.73 12.40 -28.49
C TRP A 393 18.74 10.88 -28.43
N TYR A 394 18.23 10.37 -27.32
CA TYR A 394 17.93 8.98 -27.05
C TYR A 394 16.44 8.83 -26.78
N GLY A 395 15.83 7.78 -27.30
CA GLY A 395 14.48 7.41 -26.94
C GLY A 395 14.32 5.91 -26.99
N LYS A 396 13.63 5.33 -26.03
CA LYS A 396 13.32 3.91 -26.02
C LYS A 396 11.89 3.66 -25.58
N ILE A 397 11.19 2.90 -26.41
CA ILE A 397 9.87 2.37 -26.12
C ILE A 397 10.02 0.87 -26.00
N ASN A 398 9.57 0.31 -24.88
CA ASN A 398 9.46 -1.11 -24.66
C ASN A 398 7.98 -1.46 -24.57
N TYR A 399 7.59 -2.51 -25.27
CA TYR A 399 6.26 -3.09 -25.19
C TYR A 399 6.40 -4.58 -24.91
N THR A 400 5.77 -5.04 -23.83
CA THR A 400 5.70 -6.45 -23.47
C THR A 400 4.26 -6.92 -23.65
N LEU A 401 4.07 -7.87 -24.56
CA LEU A 401 2.88 -8.69 -24.63
C LEU A 401 3.19 -10.00 -23.91
N SER A 402 2.53 -10.30 -22.80
CA SER A 402 2.80 -11.53 -22.04
C SER A 402 1.54 -12.28 -21.62
N ARG A 403 1.73 -13.55 -21.23
CA ARG A 403 0.73 -14.37 -20.54
C ARG A 403 1.42 -15.24 -19.50
N ASN A 404 0.89 -15.23 -18.28
CA ASN A 404 1.24 -16.18 -17.22
C ASN A 404 0.01 -17.01 -16.86
N SER A 405 0.12 -18.33 -16.99
CA SER A 405 -1.00 -19.24 -16.73
C SER A 405 -0.54 -20.57 -16.12
N GLY A 406 -1.41 -21.18 -15.33
CA GLY A 406 -1.18 -22.45 -14.65
C GLY A 406 -2.02 -22.55 -13.39
N ASN A 407 -1.64 -23.45 -12.48
CA ASN A 407 -2.34 -23.69 -11.21
C ASN A 407 -1.59 -23.18 -9.97
N THR A 408 -0.37 -22.67 -10.14
CA THR A 408 0.41 -22.06 -9.04
C THR A 408 1.35 -20.98 -9.56
N GLU A 409 1.59 -19.95 -8.75
CA GLU A 409 2.63 -18.95 -8.99
C GLU A 409 4.04 -19.44 -8.60
N GLY A 410 4.17 -20.64 -8.01
CA GLY A 410 5.41 -21.20 -7.48
C GLY A 410 5.39 -21.19 -5.94
N GLN A 411 6.49 -20.79 -5.32
CA GLN A 411 6.61 -20.74 -3.85
C GLN A 411 5.88 -19.56 -3.18
N THR A 412 5.04 -18.81 -3.91
CA THR A 412 4.36 -17.61 -3.41
C THR A 412 2.92 -17.58 -3.89
N ARG A 413 2.07 -16.82 -3.21
CA ARG A 413 0.65 -16.69 -3.56
C ARG A 413 0.16 -15.25 -3.37
N SER A 414 -0.02 -14.54 -4.48
CA SER A 414 -0.27 -13.09 -4.48
C SER A 414 -1.74 -12.69 -4.36
N ASP A 415 -2.70 -13.58 -4.64
CA ASP A 415 -4.15 -13.33 -4.49
C ASP A 415 -4.59 -13.23 -3.03
N SER A 416 -3.98 -14.01 -2.14
CA SER A 416 -4.27 -13.99 -0.69
C SER A 416 -3.25 -13.19 0.12
N GLY A 417 -2.21 -12.63 -0.52
CA GLY A 417 -1.14 -11.90 0.16
C GLY A 417 -0.30 -12.75 1.11
N GLN A 418 -0.30 -14.08 0.94
CA GLN A 418 0.40 -15.00 1.83
C GLN A 418 1.92 -14.77 1.78
N ALA A 419 2.51 -14.49 2.93
CA ALA A 419 3.94 -14.20 3.09
C ALA A 419 4.81 -15.46 3.29
N ASP A 420 4.17 -16.60 3.54
CA ASP A 420 4.83 -17.90 3.72
C ASP A 420 5.32 -18.42 2.36
N VAL A 421 6.64 -18.56 2.24
CA VAL A 421 7.28 -19.02 0.99
C VAL A 421 7.42 -20.54 1.05
N SER A 422 7.09 -21.25 -0.03
CA SER A 422 7.13 -22.73 -0.10
C SER A 422 6.24 -23.44 0.93
N THR A 423 5.31 -22.73 1.54
CA THR A 423 4.30 -23.27 2.47
C THR A 423 2.95 -22.58 2.22
N THR A 424 2.56 -22.57 0.94
CA THR A 424 1.40 -21.87 0.41
C THR A 424 0.14 -22.72 0.55
N ALA A 425 -1.00 -22.06 0.76
CA ALA A 425 -2.28 -22.77 0.89
C ALA A 425 -2.78 -23.41 -0.43
N VAL A 426 -1.98 -23.42 -1.51
CA VAL A 426 -2.38 -24.00 -2.81
C VAL A 426 -2.47 -25.52 -2.72
N PHE A 427 -1.60 -26.15 -1.93
CA PHE A 427 -1.47 -27.61 -1.84
C PHE A 427 -1.72 -28.19 -0.45
N ASP A 428 -2.26 -27.40 0.50
CA ASP A 428 -2.63 -27.90 1.84
C ASP A 428 -3.53 -29.14 1.76
N TYR A 429 -4.53 -29.08 0.86
CA TYR A 429 -5.47 -30.17 0.57
C TYR A 429 -5.72 -30.28 -0.94
N PRO A 430 -5.90 -31.49 -1.50
CA PRO A 430 -6.11 -31.68 -2.94
C PRO A 430 -7.35 -30.94 -3.44
N GLU A 431 -8.38 -30.78 -2.60
CA GLU A 431 -9.61 -30.06 -2.91
C GLU A 431 -9.39 -28.57 -3.24
N LEU A 432 -8.33 -27.95 -2.69
CA LEU A 432 -7.99 -26.54 -2.95
C LEU A 432 -7.39 -26.32 -4.34
N SER A 433 -6.88 -27.39 -4.94
CA SER A 433 -6.26 -27.36 -6.27
C SER A 433 -7.24 -27.68 -7.41
N LEU A 434 -8.50 -27.99 -7.09
CA LEU A 434 -9.53 -28.27 -8.09
C LEU A 434 -9.84 -27.00 -8.89
N TYR A 435 -9.79 -27.12 -10.22
CA TYR A 435 -10.09 -26.03 -11.16
C TYR A 435 -9.17 -24.79 -11.03
N SER A 436 -8.00 -24.91 -10.40
CA SER A 436 -7.06 -23.80 -10.22
C SER A 436 -6.24 -23.46 -11.48
N ASP A 437 -6.32 -24.26 -12.55
CA ASP A 437 -5.60 -24.05 -13.81
C ASP A 437 -6.23 -22.90 -14.63
N GLY A 438 -5.52 -21.78 -14.75
CA GLY A 438 -6.02 -20.59 -15.42
C GLY A 438 -4.99 -19.47 -15.56
N LEU A 439 -5.45 -18.24 -15.76
CA LEU A 439 -4.57 -17.07 -15.66
C LEU A 439 -4.19 -16.87 -14.20
N LEU A 440 -2.90 -16.70 -13.94
CA LEU A 440 -2.40 -16.51 -12.58
C LEU A 440 -2.61 -15.05 -12.12
N PRO A 441 -2.75 -14.79 -10.82
CA PRO A 441 -3.03 -13.44 -10.29
C PRO A 441 -2.01 -12.36 -10.71
N ASN A 442 -0.74 -12.74 -10.88
CA ASN A 442 0.31 -11.87 -11.38
C ASN A 442 0.39 -11.76 -12.93
N ASP A 443 -0.59 -12.26 -13.71
CA ASP A 443 -0.63 -12.08 -15.16
C ASP A 443 -0.73 -10.60 -15.54
N ARG A 444 0.12 -10.16 -16.47
CA ARG A 444 0.15 -8.78 -16.97
C ARG A 444 0.24 -8.80 -18.49
N LYS A 445 -0.93 -8.82 -19.14
CA LYS A 445 -1.03 -9.04 -20.58
C LYS A 445 -0.29 -7.98 -21.42
N HIS A 446 -0.47 -6.71 -21.09
CA HIS A 446 0.15 -5.60 -21.81
C HIS A 446 0.91 -4.71 -20.84
N GLN A 447 2.17 -4.44 -21.14
CA GLN A 447 2.97 -3.43 -20.43
C GLN A 447 3.68 -2.54 -21.45
N ILE A 448 3.59 -1.22 -21.27
CA ILE A 448 4.31 -0.23 -22.07
C ILE A 448 5.21 0.55 -21.12
N LYS A 449 6.49 0.64 -21.46
CA LYS A 449 7.48 1.47 -20.74
C LYS A 449 8.21 2.34 -21.75
N ALA A 450 8.07 3.64 -21.64
CA ALA A 450 8.74 4.60 -22.50
C ALA A 450 9.60 5.53 -21.65
N TYR A 451 10.83 5.76 -22.10
CA TYR A 451 11.73 6.75 -21.52
C TYR A 451 12.63 7.31 -22.63
N GLY A 452 12.96 8.58 -22.53
CA GLY A 452 13.79 9.24 -23.50
C GLY A 452 14.58 10.35 -22.83
N PHE A 453 15.72 10.66 -23.44
CA PHE A 453 16.49 11.80 -23.05
C PHE A 453 17.07 12.53 -24.25
N TYR A 454 16.85 13.84 -24.31
CA TYR A 454 17.45 14.69 -25.32
C TYR A 454 18.77 15.26 -24.77
N GLN A 455 19.79 15.37 -25.59
CA GLN A 455 21.12 15.84 -25.23
C GLN A 455 21.44 17.08 -26.06
N PHE A 456 21.42 18.24 -25.39
CA PHE A 456 21.60 19.53 -26.04
C PHE A 456 23.08 19.84 -26.35
N THR A 457 24.01 19.24 -25.60
CA THR A 457 25.48 19.18 -25.79
C THR A 457 26.04 17.94 -25.11
N ASP A 458 27.33 17.63 -25.33
CA ASP A 458 28.04 16.54 -24.64
C ASP A 458 27.88 16.60 -23.10
N GLU A 459 27.68 17.79 -22.52
CA GLU A 459 27.60 18.01 -21.06
C GLU A 459 26.16 18.18 -20.49
N PHE A 460 25.12 18.33 -21.31
CA PHE A 460 23.75 18.63 -20.84
C PHE A 460 22.67 17.72 -21.47
N SER A 461 21.91 17.00 -20.65
CA SER A 461 20.77 16.15 -21.06
C SER A 461 19.53 16.28 -20.17
N VAL A 462 18.38 15.88 -20.70
CA VAL A 462 17.00 16.00 -20.19
C VAL A 462 16.33 14.65 -20.19
N GLY A 463 15.54 14.22 -19.18
CA GLY A 463 14.67 13.03 -19.26
C GLY A 463 13.38 13.11 -18.40
N GLY A 464 12.40 12.20 -18.57
CA GLY A 464 11.10 12.22 -17.85
C GLY A 464 10.43 10.84 -17.60
N ASN A 465 9.52 10.76 -16.62
CA ASN A 465 8.68 9.61 -16.16
C ASN A 465 7.27 10.11 -15.71
N LEU A 466 6.17 9.31 -15.83
CA LEU A 466 4.77 9.77 -15.66
C LEU A 466 3.96 9.03 -14.56
N LEU A 467 3.16 9.79 -13.77
CA LEU A 467 2.20 9.36 -12.71
C LEU A 467 0.92 10.25 -12.79
N ALA A 468 -0.31 9.72 -12.63
CA ALA A 468 -1.56 10.42 -13.02
C ALA A 468 -2.64 10.55 -11.89
N GLY A 469 -2.90 11.79 -11.42
CA GLY A 469 -3.82 12.11 -10.30
C GLY A 469 -5.30 12.35 -10.66
N TRP A 470 -5.68 13.52 -11.22
CA TRP A 470 -7.10 13.82 -11.57
C TRP A 470 -7.70 12.82 -12.58
N GLN A 471 -6.86 12.22 -13.43
CA GLN A 471 -7.27 11.22 -14.40
C GLN A 471 -7.72 9.91 -13.72
N ILE A 472 -7.17 9.55 -12.56
CA ILE A 472 -7.61 8.36 -11.82
C ILE A 472 -9.02 8.55 -11.27
N MET A 473 -9.38 9.77 -10.87
CA MET A 473 -10.73 10.12 -10.42
C MET A 473 -11.75 10.00 -11.56
N MET A 474 -11.43 10.52 -12.74
CA MET A 474 -12.29 10.37 -13.92
C MET A 474 -12.49 8.90 -14.29
N THR A 475 -11.41 8.12 -14.31
CA THR A 475 -11.44 6.69 -14.66
C THR A 475 -12.28 5.89 -13.65
N SER A 476 -12.13 6.21 -12.36
CA SER A 476 -12.86 5.59 -11.26
C SER A 476 -14.35 5.93 -11.29
N ALA A 477 -14.71 7.15 -11.69
CA ALA A 477 -16.10 7.56 -11.86
C ALA A 477 -16.79 6.84 -13.03
N LEU A 478 -16.05 6.55 -14.10
CA LEU A 478 -16.55 5.82 -15.26
C LEU A 478 -16.62 4.30 -15.04
N ASN A 479 -15.69 3.75 -14.24
CA ASN A 479 -15.57 2.31 -13.98
C ASN A 479 -15.50 1.99 -12.48
N PRO A 480 -16.55 2.32 -11.70
CA PRO A 480 -16.48 2.30 -10.23
C PRO A 480 -16.34 0.91 -9.61
N ASP A 481 -16.59 -0.16 -10.38
CA ASP A 481 -16.49 -1.54 -9.91
C ASP A 481 -15.09 -2.14 -10.12
N LEU A 482 -14.15 -1.42 -10.77
CA LEU A 482 -12.81 -1.92 -11.14
C LEU A 482 -11.68 -1.35 -10.28
N VAL A 483 -11.97 -0.41 -9.37
CA VAL A 483 -10.96 0.38 -8.66
C VAL A 483 -11.08 0.22 -7.14
N GLY A 484 -9.96 -0.04 -6.48
CA GLY A 484 -9.85 -0.02 -5.02
C GLY A 484 -9.76 1.40 -4.44
N PRO A 485 -9.34 1.56 -3.18
CA PRO A 485 -9.10 2.86 -2.57
C PRO A 485 -8.17 3.75 -3.41
N LEU A 486 -8.45 5.05 -3.46
CA LEU A 486 -7.72 6.03 -4.27
C LEU A 486 -6.87 6.93 -3.38
N VAL A 487 -5.63 7.20 -3.77
CA VAL A 487 -4.75 8.18 -3.12
C VAL A 487 -4.45 9.34 -4.07
N LEU A 488 -4.84 10.54 -3.67
CA LEU A 488 -4.64 11.78 -4.40
C LEU A 488 -3.62 12.64 -3.66
N ALA A 489 -2.36 12.57 -4.06
CA ALA A 489 -1.30 13.42 -3.54
C ALA A 489 -1.18 14.68 -4.40
N GLY A 490 -1.36 15.87 -3.82
CA GLY A 490 -1.14 17.15 -4.50
C GLY A 490 -1.93 17.33 -5.81
N ALA A 491 -3.12 16.71 -5.92
CA ALA A 491 -3.94 16.75 -7.13
C ALA A 491 -5.16 17.69 -6.92
N PRO A 492 -5.27 18.82 -7.65
CA PRO A 492 -6.40 19.71 -7.52
C PRO A 492 -7.63 19.13 -8.22
N LEU A 493 -8.80 19.26 -7.60
CA LEU A 493 -10.09 18.87 -8.20
C LEU A 493 -11.12 20.02 -8.21
N SER A 494 -10.91 21.06 -7.38
CA SER A 494 -11.66 22.32 -7.43
C SER A 494 -10.74 23.50 -7.71
N TYR A 495 -10.50 23.75 -8.99
CA TYR A 495 -9.45 24.65 -9.48
C TYR A 495 -9.70 26.14 -9.18
N TRP A 496 -10.95 26.55 -8.95
CA TRP A 496 -11.28 27.93 -8.56
C TRP A 496 -11.14 28.20 -7.05
N ALA A 497 -11.13 27.14 -6.23
CA ALA A 497 -11.18 27.27 -4.78
C ALA A 497 -9.86 27.87 -4.23
N GLY A 498 -9.97 28.54 -3.08
CA GLY A 498 -8.85 29.24 -2.46
C GLY A 498 -9.30 30.36 -1.52
N VAL A 499 -8.35 30.87 -0.75
CA VAL A 499 -8.54 31.95 0.23
C VAL A 499 -7.94 33.25 -0.31
N ARG A 500 -8.68 34.35 -0.15
CA ARG A 500 -8.22 35.68 -0.55
C ARG A 500 -6.93 36.07 0.16
N GLY A 501 -6.03 36.75 -0.55
CA GLY A 501 -4.70 37.13 -0.05
C GLY A 501 -3.73 35.97 0.19
N LYS A 502 -4.13 34.71 -0.04
CA LYS A 502 -3.26 33.54 0.16
C LYS A 502 -2.97 32.76 -1.12
N ASN A 503 -3.97 32.59 -2.01
CA ASN A 503 -3.84 31.72 -3.18
C ASN A 503 -3.94 32.52 -4.49
N PRO A 504 -2.92 33.31 -4.87
CA PRO A 504 -2.98 34.21 -6.01
C PRO A 504 -2.99 33.49 -7.37
N LEU A 505 -2.46 32.27 -7.45
CA LEU A 505 -2.29 31.53 -8.71
C LEU A 505 -3.63 31.27 -9.44
N ARG A 506 -4.70 31.03 -8.69
CA ARG A 506 -6.04 30.78 -9.23
C ARG A 506 -6.57 31.92 -10.09
N TYR A 507 -6.12 33.15 -9.86
CA TYR A 507 -6.56 34.32 -10.61
C TYR A 507 -5.87 34.47 -11.97
N LEU A 508 -4.77 33.75 -12.20
CA LEU A 508 -3.92 33.93 -13.38
C LEU A 508 -4.68 33.70 -14.69
N GLY A 509 -5.58 32.71 -14.74
CA GLY A 509 -6.44 32.47 -15.90
C GLY A 509 -7.30 33.69 -16.24
N GLY A 510 -7.80 34.42 -15.24
CA GLY A 510 -8.51 35.68 -15.45
C GLY A 510 -7.59 36.81 -15.88
N ILE A 511 -6.43 36.97 -15.25
CA ILE A 511 -5.49 38.05 -15.60
C ILE A 511 -4.97 37.91 -17.05
N LEU A 512 -4.82 36.69 -17.56
CA LEU A 512 -4.42 36.43 -18.93
C LEU A 512 -5.59 36.49 -19.93
N GLY A 513 -6.82 36.75 -19.48
CA GLY A 513 -8.01 36.79 -20.33
C GLY A 513 -8.47 35.41 -20.81
N GLY A 514 -8.15 34.34 -20.08
CA GLY A 514 -8.55 32.98 -20.35
C GLY A 514 -7.46 32.10 -20.97
N THR A 515 -7.88 31.04 -21.65
CA THR A 515 -7.04 29.96 -22.18
C THR A 515 -6.59 30.19 -23.62
N TRP A 516 -6.90 31.34 -24.23
CA TRP A 516 -6.45 31.67 -25.59
C TRP A 516 -4.91 31.71 -25.70
N MET A 517 -4.21 32.07 -24.61
CA MET A 517 -2.75 32.00 -24.52
C MET A 517 -2.23 30.56 -24.56
N THR A 518 -3.00 29.59 -24.05
CA THR A 518 -2.68 28.16 -24.19
C THR A 518 -2.76 27.74 -25.65
N ALA A 519 -3.81 28.17 -26.36
CA ALA A 519 -3.99 27.90 -27.77
C ALA A 519 -2.88 28.58 -28.59
N LEU A 520 -2.57 29.84 -28.30
CA LEU A 520 -1.48 30.57 -28.93
C LEU A 520 -0.13 29.91 -28.70
N ALA A 521 0.18 29.51 -27.47
CA ALA A 521 1.43 28.80 -27.16
C ALA A 521 1.52 27.48 -27.92
N GLY A 522 0.42 26.73 -28.04
CA GLY A 522 0.34 25.52 -28.85
C GLY A 522 0.53 25.78 -30.35
N ASP A 523 -0.10 26.83 -30.88
CA ASP A 523 0.00 27.20 -32.30
C ASP A 523 1.39 27.72 -32.66
N LEU A 524 2.00 28.56 -31.81
CA LEU A 524 3.39 29.00 -31.93
C LEU A 524 4.39 27.85 -31.78
N GLY A 525 4.01 26.81 -31.04
CA GLY A 525 4.78 25.59 -30.88
C GLY A 525 4.48 24.52 -31.95
N ASN A 526 3.75 24.86 -33.02
CA ASN A 526 3.38 23.96 -34.11
C ASN A 526 2.63 22.68 -33.64
N GLY A 527 1.68 22.84 -32.70
CA GLY A 527 0.92 21.74 -32.10
C GLY A 527 1.58 21.14 -30.85
N VAL A 528 2.74 21.64 -30.44
CA VAL A 528 3.45 21.25 -29.22
C VAL A 528 3.40 22.39 -28.20
N PHE A 529 2.92 22.11 -26.99
CA PHE A 529 2.98 23.05 -25.88
C PHE A 529 4.30 22.89 -25.14
N ASP A 530 5.07 23.97 -25.02
CA ASP A 530 6.35 23.96 -24.31
C ASP A 530 6.16 24.06 -22.78
N GLY A 531 6.50 22.99 -22.06
CA GLY A 531 6.42 22.94 -20.60
C GLY A 531 7.28 23.99 -19.89
N ALA A 532 8.19 24.67 -20.59
CA ALA A 532 8.94 25.81 -20.05
C ALA A 532 8.00 26.92 -19.56
N GLN A 533 6.82 27.05 -20.17
CA GLN A 533 5.79 27.99 -19.72
C GLN A 533 5.23 27.60 -18.33
N LEU A 534 5.09 26.30 -18.05
CA LEU A 534 4.63 25.81 -16.74
C LEU A 534 5.71 26.04 -15.68
N VAL A 535 6.97 25.69 -15.98
CA VAL A 535 8.11 25.92 -15.08
C VAL A 535 8.27 27.42 -14.79
N ALA A 536 8.10 28.27 -15.81
CA ALA A 536 8.21 29.72 -15.63
C ALA A 536 7.11 30.28 -14.74
N ASN A 537 5.89 29.75 -14.86
CA ASN A 537 4.80 30.10 -13.95
C ASN A 537 5.11 29.67 -12.51
N PHE A 538 5.66 28.45 -12.33
CA PHE A 538 6.08 27.96 -11.01
C PHE A 538 7.15 28.86 -10.39
N GLU A 539 8.22 29.16 -11.12
CA GLU A 539 9.33 29.97 -10.62
C GLU A 539 8.93 31.41 -10.29
N LYS A 540 7.96 31.97 -11.03
CA LYS A 540 7.40 33.30 -10.74
C LYS A 540 6.67 33.33 -9.39
N MET A 541 6.15 32.22 -8.88
CA MET A 541 5.45 32.21 -7.60
C MET A 541 6.38 32.63 -6.45
N ASN A 542 7.65 32.22 -6.49
CA ASN A 542 8.61 32.48 -5.43
C ASN A 542 9.86 33.21 -5.96
N PRO A 543 9.78 34.53 -6.22
CA PRO A 543 10.88 35.30 -6.80
C PRO A 543 12.12 35.37 -5.89
N SER A 544 11.95 35.40 -4.57
CA SER A 544 13.07 35.40 -3.63
C SER A 544 13.89 34.12 -3.75
N ASN A 545 13.23 32.96 -3.79
CA ASN A 545 13.89 31.69 -4.03
C ASN A 545 14.51 31.61 -5.44
N THR A 546 13.72 31.92 -6.48
CA THR A 546 14.10 31.78 -7.89
C THR A 546 15.29 32.67 -8.26
N PHE A 547 15.24 33.96 -7.89
CA PHE A 547 16.25 34.93 -8.31
C PHE A 547 17.44 35.01 -7.37
N TRP A 548 17.30 34.62 -6.10
CA TRP A 548 18.35 34.81 -5.10
C TRP A 548 18.64 33.58 -4.24
N SER A 549 17.74 33.18 -3.32
CA SER A 549 18.05 32.25 -2.23
C SER A 549 18.60 30.90 -2.71
N LYS A 550 18.03 30.35 -3.78
CA LYS A 550 18.47 29.07 -4.36
C LYS A 550 19.94 29.12 -4.77
N ASN A 551 20.32 30.14 -5.53
CA ASN A 551 21.69 30.34 -6.00
C ASN A 551 22.63 30.74 -4.86
N TYR A 552 22.17 31.64 -3.97
CA TYR A 552 22.95 32.08 -2.81
C TYR A 552 23.30 30.92 -1.88
N ASN A 553 22.39 29.97 -1.64
CA ASN A 553 22.66 28.80 -0.79
C ASN A 553 23.80 27.93 -1.34
N VAL A 554 23.94 27.84 -2.67
CA VAL A 554 25.10 27.16 -3.28
C VAL A 554 26.38 27.95 -3.01
N TYR A 555 26.36 29.27 -3.21
CA TYR A 555 27.54 30.10 -2.99
C TYR A 555 27.98 30.14 -1.52
N SER A 556 27.04 30.20 -0.57
CA SER A 556 27.34 30.25 0.86
C SER A 556 27.82 28.90 1.42
N LYS A 557 27.44 27.79 0.78
CA LYS A 557 27.83 26.41 1.16
C LYS A 557 28.50 25.67 0.00
N ILE A 558 29.40 26.36 -0.68
CA ILE A 558 30.01 25.89 -1.93
C ILE A 558 30.74 24.54 -1.80
N ASP A 559 31.18 24.19 -0.59
CA ASP A 559 31.92 22.96 -0.31
C ASP A 559 31.00 21.72 -0.19
N THR A 560 29.69 21.89 0.04
CA THR A 560 28.75 20.78 0.31
C THR A 560 27.50 20.78 -0.58
N GLU A 561 27.04 21.94 -1.04
CA GLU A 561 25.74 22.04 -1.73
C GLU A 561 25.81 21.83 -3.25
N ALA A 562 27.00 21.86 -3.85
CA ALA A 562 27.15 21.87 -5.30
C ALA A 562 26.50 20.64 -5.97
N GLN A 563 26.74 19.44 -5.45
CA GLN A 563 26.20 18.20 -6.03
C GLN A 563 24.67 18.16 -5.95
N ARG A 564 24.11 18.45 -4.76
CA ARG A 564 22.65 18.49 -4.55
C ARG A 564 21.96 19.51 -5.46
N PHE A 565 22.55 20.70 -5.62
CA PHE A 565 22.02 21.73 -6.53
C PHE A 565 22.04 21.26 -7.98
N LEU A 566 23.14 20.67 -8.44
CA LEU A 566 23.24 20.15 -9.81
C LEU A 566 22.25 19.02 -10.06
N ASP A 567 22.06 18.11 -9.10
CA ASP A 567 21.10 17.01 -9.22
C ASP A 567 19.66 17.54 -9.34
N PHE A 568 19.32 18.56 -8.53
CA PHE A 568 18.04 19.24 -8.64
C PHE A 568 17.87 20.00 -9.96
N GLU A 569 18.85 20.82 -10.37
CA GLU A 569 18.75 21.64 -11.59
C GLU A 569 18.77 20.81 -12.88
N LYS A 570 19.44 19.65 -12.90
CA LYS A 570 19.36 18.71 -14.04
C LYS A 570 17.95 18.15 -14.21
N TRP A 571 17.26 17.88 -13.11
CA TRP A 571 15.88 17.41 -13.14
C TRP A 571 14.89 18.56 -13.43
N TRP A 572 14.99 19.68 -12.70
CA TRP A 572 14.07 20.82 -12.77
C TRP A 572 14.27 21.72 -14.00
N GLY A 573 15.52 21.96 -14.42
CA GLY A 573 15.92 22.87 -15.50
C GLY A 573 15.58 22.36 -16.90
N ASN A 574 14.76 21.33 -16.98
CA ASN A 574 14.47 20.58 -18.16
C ASN A 574 12.93 20.44 -18.35
N PRO A 575 12.33 21.38 -19.09
CA PRO A 575 10.89 21.35 -19.32
C PRO A 575 10.49 20.35 -20.40
N VAL A 576 9.47 19.52 -20.09
CA VAL A 576 8.89 18.55 -21.02
C VAL A 576 8.06 19.22 -22.12
N LEU A 577 7.96 18.57 -23.28
CA LEU A 577 7.07 18.97 -24.37
C LEU A 577 5.75 18.21 -24.26
N LEU A 578 4.63 18.91 -24.44
CA LEU A 578 3.29 18.39 -24.19
C LEU A 578 2.40 18.55 -25.43
N ASN A 579 1.38 17.70 -25.57
CA ASN A 579 0.41 17.84 -26.66
C ASN A 579 -0.42 19.13 -26.45
N ALA A 580 -0.46 20.02 -27.44
CA ALA A 580 -1.18 21.28 -27.30
C ALA A 580 -2.70 21.10 -27.15
N GLY A 581 -3.29 20.10 -27.82
CA GLY A 581 -4.72 19.81 -27.72
C GLY A 581 -5.11 19.31 -26.34
N GLU A 582 -4.30 18.42 -25.76
CA GLU A 582 -4.48 17.94 -24.40
C GLU A 582 -4.31 19.06 -23.37
N MET A 583 -3.26 19.87 -23.48
CA MET A 583 -3.04 21.02 -22.58
C MET A 583 -4.17 22.05 -22.68
N GLN A 584 -4.69 22.28 -23.89
CA GLN A 584 -5.85 23.12 -24.09
C GLN A 584 -7.09 22.54 -23.41
N TYR A 585 -7.34 21.23 -23.59
CA TYR A 585 -8.46 20.55 -22.93
C TYR A 585 -8.36 20.64 -21.41
N ILE A 586 -7.17 20.39 -20.83
CA ILE A 586 -6.91 20.50 -19.39
C ILE A 586 -7.16 21.93 -18.91
N ALA A 587 -6.62 22.94 -19.59
CA ALA A 587 -6.78 24.34 -19.21
C ALA A 587 -8.26 24.78 -19.28
N ASP A 588 -8.98 24.39 -20.33
CA ASP A 588 -10.39 24.74 -20.51
C ASP A 588 -11.30 24.01 -19.54
N SER A 589 -11.11 22.71 -19.42
CA SER A 589 -12.02 21.82 -18.70
C SER A 589 -11.80 21.92 -17.20
N LEU A 590 -10.54 21.92 -16.78
CA LEU A 590 -10.17 21.78 -15.38
C LEU A 590 -9.86 23.14 -14.76
N PHE A 591 -8.86 23.86 -15.25
CA PHE A 591 -8.40 25.09 -14.59
C PHE A 591 -9.37 26.27 -14.73
N VAL A 592 -9.70 26.66 -15.96
CA VAL A 592 -10.54 27.84 -16.21
C VAL A 592 -12.02 27.49 -16.14
N GLY A 593 -12.43 26.32 -16.64
CA GLY A 593 -13.83 25.90 -16.62
C GLY A 593 -14.28 25.20 -15.35
N ASN A 594 -13.36 24.61 -14.58
CA ASN A 594 -13.64 23.88 -13.34
C ASN A 594 -14.82 22.89 -13.44
N ARG A 595 -14.84 22.14 -14.54
CA ARG A 595 -15.96 21.28 -15.01
C ARG A 595 -15.96 19.86 -14.43
N LEU A 596 -14.97 19.53 -13.61
CA LEU A 596 -14.84 18.19 -13.05
C LEU A 596 -15.76 18.02 -11.83
N SER A 597 -15.75 18.99 -10.92
CA SER A 597 -16.56 18.94 -9.70
C SER A 597 -18.05 19.24 -9.90
N ASP A 598 -18.45 19.78 -11.07
CA ASP A 598 -19.87 19.97 -11.47
C ASP A 598 -20.38 18.87 -12.43
N ALA A 599 -19.56 17.83 -12.65
CA ALA A 599 -19.81 16.73 -13.57
C ALA A 599 -20.18 17.20 -14.99
N ALA A 600 -19.65 18.32 -15.47
CA ALA A 600 -19.93 18.81 -16.83
C ALA A 600 -19.04 18.16 -17.91
N LEU A 601 -18.16 17.23 -17.54
CA LEU A 601 -17.32 16.49 -18.47
C LEU A 601 -17.98 15.21 -18.98
N LEU A 602 -17.74 14.90 -20.25
CA LEU A 602 -18.17 13.68 -20.92
C LEU A 602 -16.93 12.92 -21.43
N ASP A 603 -17.02 11.58 -21.44
CA ASP A 603 -16.06 10.74 -22.15
C ASP A 603 -16.31 10.77 -23.67
N SER A 604 -15.47 10.05 -24.43
CA SER A 604 -15.61 9.97 -25.89
C SER A 604 -16.86 9.25 -26.37
N ALA A 605 -17.51 8.45 -25.52
CA ALA A 605 -18.76 7.76 -25.79
C ALA A 605 -20.00 8.57 -25.35
N GLY A 606 -19.78 9.75 -24.76
CA GLY A 606 -20.83 10.64 -24.27
C GLY A 606 -21.31 10.33 -22.85
N HIS A 607 -20.64 9.45 -22.11
CA HIS A 607 -20.95 9.20 -20.70
C HIS A 607 -20.49 10.35 -19.83
N ARG A 608 -21.35 10.77 -18.90
CA ARG A 608 -21.05 11.84 -17.95
C ARG A 608 -20.06 11.34 -16.89
N ILE A 609 -18.99 12.11 -16.68
CA ILE A 609 -18.02 11.88 -15.61
C ILE A 609 -18.57 12.55 -14.34
N ASP A 610 -19.31 11.79 -13.54
CA ASP A 610 -19.82 12.23 -12.23
C ASP A 610 -18.99 11.58 -11.12
N LEU A 611 -18.21 12.40 -10.40
CA LEU A 611 -17.34 11.93 -9.32
C LEU A 611 -18.10 11.26 -8.17
N ARG A 612 -19.41 11.51 -8.02
CA ARG A 612 -20.25 10.80 -7.04
C ARG A 612 -20.47 9.33 -7.41
N ASN A 613 -20.06 8.89 -8.60
CA ASN A 613 -20.12 7.48 -9.01
C ASN A 613 -18.98 6.65 -8.43
N VAL A 614 -17.91 7.29 -7.96
CA VAL A 614 -16.82 6.58 -7.25
C VAL A 614 -17.42 5.89 -6.02
N LYS A 615 -17.12 4.60 -5.83
CA LYS A 615 -17.62 3.78 -4.71
C LYS A 615 -16.55 3.48 -3.65
N SER A 616 -15.29 3.70 -4.02
CA SER A 616 -14.12 3.39 -3.22
C SER A 616 -13.73 4.58 -2.35
N PRO A 617 -13.11 4.34 -1.18
CA PRO A 617 -12.61 5.42 -0.35
C PRO A 617 -11.58 6.27 -1.09
N ILE A 618 -11.62 7.57 -0.86
CA ILE A 618 -10.70 8.54 -1.47
C ILE A 618 -9.87 9.18 -0.37
N VAL A 619 -8.55 8.99 -0.45
CA VAL A 619 -7.55 9.63 0.39
C VAL A 619 -6.99 10.84 -0.35
N VAL A 620 -7.01 12.01 0.29
CA VAL A 620 -6.50 13.26 -0.26
C VAL A 620 -5.36 13.76 0.60
N PHE A 621 -4.16 13.82 0.05
CA PHE A 621 -3.00 14.38 0.72
C PHE A 621 -2.68 15.77 0.14
N CYS A 622 -2.78 16.79 0.98
CA CYS A 622 -2.53 18.17 0.61
C CYS A 622 -1.71 18.90 1.68
N SER A 623 -1.27 20.12 1.38
CA SER A 623 -0.42 20.88 2.30
C SER A 623 -0.74 22.36 2.26
N TRP A 624 -0.69 23.02 3.42
CA TRP A 624 -0.79 24.48 3.52
C TRP A 624 0.42 25.21 2.91
N GLY A 625 1.54 24.52 2.74
CA GLY A 625 2.70 25.02 2.00
C GLY A 625 2.58 24.89 0.47
N ASP A 626 1.53 24.23 -0.03
CA ASP A 626 1.30 24.07 -1.46
C ASP A 626 0.52 25.26 -2.05
N ASP A 627 1.24 26.14 -2.75
CA ASP A 627 0.66 27.30 -3.44
C ASP A 627 -0.09 26.95 -4.75
N ILE A 628 0.05 25.71 -5.24
CA ILE A 628 -0.60 25.22 -6.47
C ILE A 628 -1.89 24.49 -6.13
N THR A 629 -1.82 23.54 -5.20
CA THR A 629 -2.95 22.70 -4.76
C THR A 629 -3.15 22.85 -3.25
N PRO A 630 -3.51 24.06 -2.77
CA PRO A 630 -3.79 24.27 -1.36
C PRO A 630 -5.01 23.43 -0.94
N PRO A 631 -5.26 23.25 0.38
CA PRO A 631 -6.35 22.40 0.86
C PRO A 631 -7.72 22.71 0.23
N GLN A 632 -8.00 23.98 -0.05
CA GLN A 632 -9.24 24.41 -0.70
C GLN A 632 -9.38 23.84 -2.12
N GLN A 633 -8.30 23.73 -2.90
CA GLN A 633 -8.35 23.13 -4.24
C GLN A 633 -8.35 21.61 -4.22
N ALA A 634 -7.67 21.01 -3.23
CA ALA A 634 -7.62 19.57 -3.05
C ALA A 634 -8.96 19.00 -2.54
N LEU A 635 -9.68 19.73 -1.68
CA LEU A 635 -10.86 19.25 -0.94
C LEU A 635 -12.16 19.97 -1.31
N GLY A 636 -12.10 21.13 -1.98
CA GLY A 636 -13.29 21.93 -2.28
C GLY A 636 -14.35 21.19 -3.10
N TRP A 637 -13.94 20.19 -3.88
CA TRP A 637 -14.84 19.41 -4.74
C TRP A 637 -15.86 18.64 -3.91
N VAL A 638 -15.52 18.29 -2.67
CA VAL A 638 -16.45 17.64 -1.74
C VAL A 638 -17.65 18.54 -1.47
N LEU A 639 -17.42 19.85 -1.32
CA LEU A 639 -18.48 20.86 -1.11
C LEU A 639 -19.29 21.16 -2.38
N ASP A 640 -18.68 20.96 -3.56
CA ASP A 640 -19.36 21.08 -4.85
C ASP A 640 -20.30 19.88 -5.11
N LEU A 641 -19.88 18.67 -4.70
CA LEU A 641 -20.64 17.43 -4.90
C LEU A 641 -21.74 17.18 -3.86
N TYR A 642 -21.49 17.54 -2.60
CA TYR A 642 -22.33 17.18 -1.46
C TYR A 642 -22.80 18.42 -0.72
N GLU A 643 -24.13 18.56 -0.58
CA GLU A 643 -24.75 19.71 0.08
C GLU A 643 -24.47 19.73 1.60
N ASP A 644 -24.59 18.57 2.22
CA ASP A 644 -24.41 18.34 3.64
C ASP A 644 -23.82 16.94 3.89
N ASP A 645 -23.49 16.67 5.15
CA ASP A 645 -22.96 15.38 5.58
C ASP A 645 -23.93 14.22 5.28
N ALA A 646 -25.24 14.49 5.32
CA ALA A 646 -26.25 13.48 5.01
C ALA A 646 -26.21 13.08 3.53
N ALA A 647 -25.96 14.02 2.62
CA ALA A 647 -25.79 13.76 1.19
C ALA A 647 -24.51 12.97 0.88
N LEU A 648 -23.39 13.29 1.55
CA LEU A 648 -22.14 12.53 1.45
C LEU A 648 -22.34 11.08 1.88
N VAL A 649 -22.96 10.89 3.04
CA VAL A 649 -23.22 9.57 3.61
C VAL A 649 -24.24 8.78 2.78
N ALA A 650 -25.32 9.42 2.33
CA ALA A 650 -26.33 8.78 1.48
C ALA A 650 -25.77 8.36 0.11
N GLY A 651 -24.74 9.05 -0.37
CA GLY A 651 -23.95 8.65 -1.54
C GLY A 651 -23.05 7.43 -1.30
N GLY A 652 -22.89 6.98 -0.05
CA GLY A 652 -22.05 5.85 0.32
C GLY A 652 -20.55 6.15 0.27
N GLN A 653 -20.16 7.43 0.21
CA GLN A 653 -18.78 7.83 -0.03
C GLN A 653 -17.99 8.01 1.27
N THR A 654 -16.77 7.49 1.29
CA THR A 654 -15.77 7.71 2.35
C THR A 654 -14.67 8.60 1.80
N ILE A 655 -14.40 9.73 2.47
CA ILE A 655 -13.35 10.68 2.10
C ILE A 655 -12.45 10.89 3.30
N ILE A 656 -11.16 10.69 3.09
CA ILE A 656 -10.11 10.86 4.08
C ILE A 656 -9.19 11.94 3.56
N TYR A 657 -8.81 12.89 4.39
CA TYR A 657 -7.80 13.88 4.02
C TYR A 657 -6.71 14.02 5.07
N SER A 658 -5.50 14.34 4.63
CA SER A 658 -4.41 14.74 5.52
C SER A 658 -3.81 16.05 5.01
N MET A 659 -3.54 16.96 5.95
CA MET A 659 -3.02 18.29 5.70
C MET A 659 -1.66 18.46 6.35
N HIS A 660 -0.61 18.52 5.53
CA HIS A 660 0.70 18.91 6.04
C HIS A 660 0.79 20.44 6.20
N GLN A 661 1.56 20.93 7.17
CA GLN A 661 1.59 22.36 7.52
C GLN A 661 2.45 23.22 6.59
N SER A 662 3.57 22.70 6.07
CA SER A 662 4.59 23.54 5.42
C SER A 662 5.23 22.99 4.14
N ILE A 663 4.83 21.80 3.67
CA ILE A 663 5.47 21.19 2.49
C ILE A 663 4.97 21.90 1.23
N GLY A 664 5.89 22.31 0.35
CA GLY A 664 5.53 22.83 -0.96
C GLY A 664 5.08 21.75 -1.95
N HIS A 665 4.42 22.15 -3.04
CA HIS A 665 3.86 21.23 -4.06
C HIS A 665 4.81 20.09 -4.47
N LEU A 666 6.07 20.41 -4.77
CA LEU A 666 7.05 19.39 -5.17
C LEU A 666 7.42 18.44 -4.03
N GLY A 667 7.52 18.96 -2.81
CA GLY A 667 7.86 18.15 -1.64
C GLY A 667 6.82 17.08 -1.32
N ILE A 668 5.57 17.26 -1.77
CA ILE A 668 4.52 16.23 -1.68
C ILE A 668 4.91 14.98 -2.48
N PHE A 669 5.60 15.14 -3.61
CA PHE A 669 5.90 14.05 -4.55
C PHE A 669 7.34 13.52 -4.47
N VAL A 670 8.31 14.40 -4.20
CA VAL A 670 9.74 14.07 -4.36
C VAL A 670 10.52 14.11 -3.05
N SER A 671 9.89 14.47 -1.92
CA SER A 671 10.59 14.48 -0.63
C SER A 671 10.67 13.08 -0.05
N ALA A 672 11.89 12.58 0.14
CA ALA A 672 12.13 11.30 0.81
C ALA A 672 11.54 11.27 2.24
N SER A 673 11.54 12.40 2.95
CA SER A 673 10.96 12.47 4.31
C SER A 673 9.45 12.28 4.31
N VAL A 674 8.78 12.63 3.20
CA VAL A 674 7.32 12.59 3.05
C VAL A 674 6.87 11.25 2.46
N ALA A 675 7.72 10.70 1.57
CA ALA A 675 7.56 9.35 1.09
C ALA A 675 7.67 8.33 2.25
N ASN A 676 8.65 8.49 3.15
CA ASN A 676 8.87 7.52 4.22
C ASN A 676 7.86 7.65 5.37
N LYS A 677 7.36 8.86 5.67
CA LYS A 677 6.42 9.05 6.79
C LYS A 677 4.97 8.85 6.34
N GLU A 678 4.44 9.71 5.48
CA GLU A 678 2.99 9.71 5.20
C GLU A 678 2.56 8.60 4.22
N HIS A 679 3.41 8.21 3.25
CA HIS A 679 3.00 7.17 2.28
C HIS A 679 3.05 5.76 2.86
N GLU A 680 4.01 5.45 3.74
CA GLU A 680 4.10 4.15 4.43
C GLU A 680 2.87 3.94 5.32
N GLU A 681 2.48 4.95 6.10
CA GLU A 681 1.33 4.88 7.00
C GLU A 681 -0.01 4.75 6.25
N PHE A 682 -0.23 5.52 5.16
CA PHE A 682 -1.43 5.35 4.34
C PHE A 682 -1.50 3.97 3.67
N THR A 683 -0.35 3.38 3.36
CA THR A 683 -0.28 2.02 2.79
C THR A 683 -0.56 0.97 3.87
N ALA A 684 -0.01 1.13 5.07
CA ALA A 684 -0.21 0.23 6.21
C ALA A 684 -1.68 0.21 6.68
N ALA A 685 -2.36 1.35 6.60
CA ALA A 685 -3.76 1.49 6.99
C ALA A 685 -4.77 1.24 5.86
N MET A 686 -4.35 0.75 4.68
CA MET A 686 -5.23 0.67 3.51
C MET A 686 -6.47 -0.21 3.73
N ASP A 687 -6.31 -1.32 4.46
CA ASP A 687 -7.43 -2.20 4.84
C ASP A 687 -8.43 -1.50 5.76
N MET A 688 -7.93 -0.61 6.62
CA MET A 688 -8.77 0.22 7.48
C MET A 688 -9.53 1.26 6.69
N ILE A 689 -8.82 1.96 5.81
CA ILE A 689 -9.40 2.94 4.89
C ILE A 689 -10.52 2.28 4.07
N ASP A 690 -10.34 1.03 3.62
CA ASP A 690 -11.31 0.35 2.76
C ASP A 690 -12.67 0.06 3.41
N ILE A 691 -12.70 -0.22 4.72
CA ILE A 691 -13.95 -0.56 5.43
C ILE A 691 -14.52 0.57 6.30
N MET A 692 -13.88 1.75 6.30
CA MET A 692 -14.43 2.89 7.04
C MET A 692 -15.83 3.28 6.54
N PRO A 693 -16.76 3.60 7.45
CA PRO A 693 -18.11 3.98 7.07
C PRO A 693 -18.11 5.26 6.23
N PRO A 694 -19.14 5.47 5.39
CA PRO A 694 -19.31 6.71 4.65
C PRO A 694 -19.27 7.94 5.56
N GLY A 695 -18.54 8.96 5.14
CA GLY A 695 -18.28 10.16 5.93
C GLY A 695 -16.99 10.87 5.51
N LEU A 696 -16.74 12.01 6.15
CA LEU A 696 -15.52 12.79 6.00
C LEU A 696 -14.62 12.56 7.22
N TYR A 697 -13.34 12.32 6.98
CA TYR A 697 -12.34 12.02 8.01
C TYR A 697 -11.05 12.79 7.75
N GLU A 698 -10.41 13.26 8.81
CA GLU A 698 -9.07 13.81 8.82
C GLU A 698 -8.11 12.76 9.37
N ALA A 699 -7.13 12.35 8.57
CA ALA A 699 -6.01 11.54 9.01
C ALA A 699 -4.97 12.44 9.69
N VAL A 700 -4.89 12.34 11.02
CA VAL A 700 -3.93 13.06 11.86
C VAL A 700 -2.82 12.10 12.25
N PHE A 701 -1.57 12.49 11.98
CA PHE A 701 -0.39 11.76 12.41
C PHE A 701 0.04 12.28 13.79
N LEU A 702 -0.06 11.43 14.80
CA LEU A 702 0.35 11.73 16.16
C LEU A 702 1.71 11.08 16.42
N ASP A 703 2.64 11.83 17.02
CA ASP A 703 3.82 11.23 17.63
C ASP A 703 3.34 10.24 18.69
N LYS A 704 3.93 9.04 18.71
CA LYS A 704 3.58 8.05 19.71
C LYS A 704 4.04 8.53 21.09
N ASP A 705 3.11 8.97 21.93
CA ASP A 705 3.39 9.24 23.34
C ASP A 705 3.47 7.93 24.15
N GLU A 706 3.97 8.00 25.39
CA GLU A 706 4.10 6.81 26.24
C GLU A 706 2.75 6.10 26.42
N GLU A 707 1.62 6.79 26.51
CA GLU A 707 0.30 6.21 26.78
C GLU A 707 -0.31 5.51 25.54
N MET A 708 -0.11 6.11 24.36
CA MET A 708 -0.47 5.58 23.04
C MET A 708 0.42 4.40 22.69
N LEU A 709 1.72 4.50 22.99
CA LEU A 709 2.58 3.37 22.81
C LEU A 709 2.15 2.25 23.73
N GLN A 710 1.81 2.52 25.01
CA GLN A 710 1.30 1.53 25.97
C GLN A 710 -0.03 0.91 25.55
N ALA A 711 -0.87 1.60 24.77
CA ALA A 711 -2.16 1.12 24.27
C ALA A 711 -2.08 0.28 22.98
N GLU A 712 -1.15 0.57 22.05
CA GLU A 712 -0.88 -0.24 20.84
C GLU A 712 -0.31 -1.60 21.20
N ILE A 713 0.72 -1.50 22.02
CA ILE A 713 1.27 -2.51 22.89
C ILE A 713 0.05 -3.19 23.56
N ALA A 714 -0.91 -2.56 24.25
CA ALA A 714 -2.03 -3.29 24.90
C ALA A 714 -3.05 -3.95 23.93
N ALA A 715 -3.09 -3.54 22.66
CA ALA A 715 -4.05 -3.99 21.63
C ALA A 715 -3.49 -5.06 20.68
N GLY A 716 -2.16 -5.19 20.56
CA GLY A 716 -1.48 -6.29 19.88
C GLY A 716 -1.29 -6.11 18.38
N ASP A 717 -1.55 -4.90 17.90
CA ASP A 717 -1.23 -4.45 16.55
C ASP A 717 0.18 -3.84 16.54
N LEU A 718 1.03 -4.38 15.67
CA LEU A 718 2.40 -3.94 15.45
C LEU A 718 2.43 -3.07 14.19
N ALA A 719 1.94 -1.84 14.30
CA ALA A 719 2.21 -0.82 13.29
C ALA A 719 3.69 -0.42 13.42
N ALA A 720 4.48 -0.74 12.39
CA ALA A 720 5.89 -0.36 12.31
C ALA A 720 5.99 1.13 11.96
N GLY A 721 6.42 1.96 12.92
CA GLY A 721 6.61 3.41 12.72
C GLY A 721 6.65 4.20 14.03
N ASP A 722 7.22 5.42 13.99
CA ASP A 722 7.29 6.36 15.12
C ASP A 722 5.96 7.14 15.34
N TYR A 723 4.95 6.91 14.48
CA TYR A 723 3.71 7.70 14.41
C TYR A 723 2.48 6.79 14.42
N VAL A 724 1.36 7.24 15.00
CA VAL A 724 0.03 6.61 14.83
C VAL A 724 -0.83 7.48 13.94
N MET A 725 -1.49 6.87 12.96
CA MET A 725 -2.50 7.54 12.16
C MET A 725 -3.89 7.40 12.81
N ARG A 726 -4.50 8.54 13.15
CA ARG A 726 -5.85 8.63 13.71
C ARG A 726 -6.80 9.26 12.71
N PHE A 727 -7.97 8.65 12.48
CA PHE A 727 -9.01 9.18 11.60
C PHE A 727 -10.05 9.93 12.41
N GLU A 728 -9.88 11.25 12.52
CA GLU A 728 -10.86 12.11 13.16
C GLU A 728 -12.00 12.38 12.19
N ARG A 729 -13.21 11.93 12.52
CA ARG A 729 -14.43 12.26 11.82
C ARG A 729 -14.63 13.78 11.85
N ARG A 730 -14.85 14.33 10.66
CA ARG A 730 -15.17 15.73 10.44
C ARG A 730 -16.52 15.85 9.77
N ASN A 731 -17.06 17.05 9.79
CA ASN A 731 -18.23 17.42 8.99
C ASN A 731 -17.81 18.33 7.84
N LEU A 732 -18.70 18.55 6.89
CA LEU A 732 -18.43 19.48 5.78
C LEU A 732 -18.17 20.91 6.26
N ASP A 733 -18.62 21.30 7.46
CA ASP A 733 -18.26 22.58 8.07
C ASP A 733 -16.77 22.72 8.36
N ALA A 734 -16.06 21.62 8.66
CA ALA A 734 -14.60 21.62 8.79
C ALA A 734 -13.92 22.05 7.48
N LEU A 735 -14.40 21.55 6.33
CA LEU A 735 -13.90 21.98 5.03
C LEU A 735 -14.27 23.43 4.72
N ARG A 736 -15.48 23.88 5.09
CA ARG A 736 -15.88 25.28 4.98
C ARG A 736 -15.02 26.21 5.83
N ALA A 737 -14.59 25.74 7.01
CA ALA A 737 -13.72 26.48 7.93
C ALA A 737 -12.29 26.67 7.38
N LEU A 738 -11.85 25.82 6.44
CA LEU A 738 -10.60 26.07 5.69
C LEU A 738 -10.68 27.35 4.84
N GLY A 739 -11.88 27.91 4.65
CA GLY A 739 -12.15 29.04 3.76
C GLY A 739 -12.34 28.61 2.32
N GLY A 740 -12.71 29.55 1.46
CA GLY A 740 -13.01 29.27 0.07
C GLY A 740 -13.67 30.44 -0.63
N ASN A 741 -14.28 30.17 -1.78
CA ASN A 741 -15.01 31.18 -2.54
C ASN A 741 -16.36 31.48 -1.91
N ASP A 742 -16.68 32.77 -1.82
CA ASP A 742 -18.06 33.20 -1.66
C ASP A 742 -18.81 33.14 -3.01
N VAL A 743 -20.13 33.33 -2.97
CA VAL A 743 -21.00 33.36 -4.15
C VAL A 743 -20.56 34.40 -5.18
N ALA A 744 -20.02 35.54 -4.72
CA ALA A 744 -19.54 36.57 -5.63
C ALA A 744 -18.23 36.13 -6.31
N ASP A 745 -17.33 35.46 -5.60
CA ASP A 745 -16.11 34.87 -6.14
C ASP A 745 -16.41 33.80 -7.17
N GLU A 746 -17.33 32.86 -6.89
CA GLU A 746 -17.79 31.87 -7.87
C GLU A 746 -18.33 32.54 -9.14
N ARG A 747 -19.10 33.63 -9.00
CA ARG A 747 -19.58 34.40 -10.16
C ARG A 747 -18.44 35.06 -10.93
N ARG A 748 -17.42 35.59 -10.26
CA ARG A 748 -16.24 36.18 -10.90
C ARG A 748 -15.50 35.12 -11.73
N PHE A 749 -15.25 33.93 -11.18
CA PHE A 749 -14.63 32.85 -11.95
C PHE A 749 -15.51 32.34 -13.09
N ALA A 750 -16.83 32.25 -12.91
CA ALA A 750 -17.76 31.94 -14.01
C ALA A 750 -17.69 32.99 -15.12
N THR A 751 -17.52 34.27 -14.77
CA THR A 751 -17.30 35.35 -15.72
C THR A 751 -16.02 35.12 -16.51
N VAL A 752 -14.93 34.75 -15.84
CA VAL A 752 -13.65 34.39 -16.48
C VAL A 752 -13.82 33.24 -17.45
N ALA A 753 -14.55 32.18 -17.08
CA ALA A 753 -14.79 31.04 -17.95
C ALA A 753 -15.50 31.45 -19.25
N ARG A 754 -16.53 32.31 -19.17
CA ARG A 754 -17.22 32.84 -20.35
C ARG A 754 -16.34 33.76 -21.19
N VAL A 755 -15.61 34.67 -20.55
CA VAL A 755 -14.63 35.53 -21.24
C VAL A 755 -13.57 34.68 -21.93
N SER A 756 -13.11 33.61 -21.30
CA SER A 756 -12.15 32.67 -21.87
C SER A 756 -12.70 31.95 -23.09
N GLU A 757 -13.94 31.46 -23.04
CA GLU A 757 -14.62 30.85 -24.20
C GLU A 757 -14.69 31.83 -25.38
N VAL A 758 -15.06 33.09 -25.12
CA VAL A 758 -15.12 34.15 -26.13
C VAL A 758 -13.73 34.46 -26.70
N ASN A 759 -12.75 34.75 -25.86
CA ASN A 759 -11.40 35.13 -26.29
C ASN A 759 -10.71 33.99 -27.04
N LYS A 760 -10.84 32.76 -26.56
CA LYS A 760 -10.33 31.57 -27.25
C LYS A 760 -11.03 31.39 -28.60
N GLY A 761 -12.36 31.52 -28.65
CA GLY A 761 -13.12 31.42 -29.91
C GLY A 761 -12.72 32.48 -30.93
N LEU A 762 -12.55 33.74 -30.50
CA LEU A 762 -12.06 34.83 -31.34
C LEU A 762 -10.64 34.56 -31.85
N TYR A 763 -9.73 34.14 -30.97
CA TYR A 763 -8.38 33.75 -31.34
C TYR A 763 -8.40 32.62 -32.37
N GLN A 764 -9.10 31.52 -32.09
CA GLN A 764 -9.14 30.34 -32.97
C GLN A 764 -9.78 30.62 -34.32
N THR A 765 -10.76 31.51 -34.38
CA THR A 765 -11.46 31.84 -35.63
C THR A 765 -10.65 32.79 -36.50
N PHE A 766 -10.07 33.84 -35.91
CA PHE A 766 -9.50 34.95 -36.66
C PHE A 766 -7.97 35.00 -36.69
N VAL A 767 -7.30 34.52 -35.64
CA VAL A 767 -5.85 34.68 -35.45
C VAL A 767 -5.10 33.37 -35.63
N SER A 768 -5.60 32.27 -35.08
CA SER A 768 -4.99 30.93 -35.15
C SER A 768 -4.68 30.49 -36.58
N PRO A 769 -5.56 30.66 -37.59
CA PRO A 769 -5.23 30.28 -38.97
C PRO A 769 -4.04 31.05 -39.55
N ILE A 770 -3.92 32.34 -39.21
CA ILE A 770 -2.80 33.19 -39.62
C ILE A 770 -1.52 32.70 -38.94
N VAL A 771 -1.54 32.51 -37.61
CA VAL A 771 -0.39 32.02 -36.84
C VAL A 771 0.07 30.66 -37.36
N LYS A 772 -0.84 29.69 -37.51
CA LYS A 772 -0.52 28.35 -38.06
C LYS A 772 0.04 28.39 -39.47
N SER A 773 -0.36 29.36 -40.30
CA SER A 773 0.20 29.53 -41.65
C SER A 773 1.61 30.13 -41.65
N MET A 774 1.99 30.85 -40.58
CA MET A 774 3.30 31.51 -40.44
C MET A 774 4.31 30.68 -39.64
N VAL A 775 3.83 29.78 -38.78
CA VAL A 775 4.67 28.96 -37.91
C VAL A 775 5.07 27.67 -38.62
N THR A 776 6.37 27.43 -38.67
CA THR A 776 6.98 26.15 -39.07
C THR A 776 7.62 25.48 -37.86
N GLU A 777 7.93 24.18 -37.96
CA GLU A 777 8.64 23.47 -36.88
C GLU A 777 9.95 24.17 -36.50
N THR A 778 10.71 24.65 -37.49
CA THR A 778 11.97 25.38 -37.25
C THR A 778 11.75 26.69 -36.49
N SER A 779 10.71 27.46 -36.84
CA SER A 779 10.40 28.69 -36.10
C SER A 779 9.95 28.41 -34.66
N ALA A 780 9.21 27.31 -34.45
CA ALA A 780 8.76 26.85 -33.14
C ALA A 780 9.96 26.41 -32.27
N GLU A 781 10.91 25.66 -32.84
CA GLU A 781 12.16 25.29 -32.16
C GLU A 781 12.97 26.51 -31.72
N HIS A 782 13.18 27.49 -32.61
CA HIS A 782 13.88 28.72 -32.25
C HIS A 782 13.19 29.50 -31.13
N LEU A 783 11.86 29.56 -31.14
CA LEU A 783 11.10 30.19 -30.07
C LEU A 783 11.29 29.45 -28.73
N ARG A 784 11.30 28.10 -28.74
CA ARG A 784 11.55 27.27 -27.55
C ARG A 784 12.96 27.48 -27.00
N GLU A 785 13.97 27.55 -27.86
CA GLU A 785 15.36 27.81 -27.47
C GLU A 785 15.54 29.22 -26.89
N ALA A 786 14.93 30.22 -27.52
CA ALA A 786 14.96 31.61 -27.07
C ALA A 786 14.22 31.85 -25.74
N HIS A 787 13.50 30.84 -25.23
CA HIS A 787 12.81 30.95 -23.95
C HIS A 787 13.79 31.26 -22.81
N PRO A 788 13.50 32.25 -21.92
CA PRO A 788 14.42 32.69 -20.87
C PRO A 788 14.95 31.57 -19.96
N LEU A 789 14.11 30.56 -19.66
CA LEU A 789 14.51 29.40 -18.85
C LEU A 789 15.61 28.56 -19.49
N ARG A 790 15.70 28.50 -20.82
CA ARG A 790 16.79 27.79 -21.53
C ARG A 790 17.97 28.73 -21.73
N MET A 791 17.71 29.97 -22.13
CA MET A 791 18.75 30.99 -22.36
C MET A 791 19.65 31.23 -21.13
N ARG A 792 19.12 31.19 -19.91
CA ARG A 792 19.95 31.34 -18.70
C ARG A 792 21.00 30.23 -18.55
N TYR A 793 20.68 28.99 -18.90
CA TYR A 793 21.65 27.88 -18.85
C TYR A 793 22.60 27.98 -20.04
N THR A 794 22.10 28.30 -21.23
CA THR A 794 22.93 28.51 -22.43
C THR A 794 23.97 29.61 -22.21
N ALA A 795 23.58 30.73 -21.59
CA ALA A 795 24.47 31.84 -21.28
C ALA A 795 25.62 31.43 -20.35
N PHE A 796 25.41 30.44 -19.47
CA PHE A 796 26.39 29.90 -18.52
C PHE A 796 26.79 28.44 -18.83
N SER A 797 26.98 28.13 -20.12
CA SER A 797 27.39 26.79 -20.58
C SER A 797 28.67 26.84 -21.42
N SER A 798 29.17 25.65 -21.79
CA SER A 798 30.26 25.48 -22.78
C SER A 798 29.94 26.09 -24.16
N LYS A 799 28.66 26.42 -24.44
CA LYS A 799 28.25 27.14 -25.66
C LYS A 799 28.62 28.63 -25.66
N ASN A 800 28.97 29.23 -24.53
CA ASN A 800 29.39 30.63 -24.45
C ASN A 800 30.93 30.73 -24.43
N PRO A 801 31.59 31.14 -25.53
CA PRO A 801 33.06 31.15 -25.61
C PRO A 801 33.73 32.05 -24.58
N LEU A 802 33.01 33.04 -24.04
CA LEU A 802 33.52 33.92 -22.99
C LEU A 802 33.80 33.19 -21.67
N LEU A 803 33.28 31.96 -21.49
CA LEU A 803 33.40 31.18 -20.26
C LEU A 803 34.42 30.04 -20.34
N ASN A 804 35.08 29.83 -21.48
CA ASN A 804 35.99 28.69 -21.69
C ASN A 804 37.17 28.65 -20.70
N ASN A 805 37.55 29.77 -20.10
CA ASN A 805 38.62 29.85 -19.11
C ASN A 805 38.18 29.50 -17.67
N ILE A 806 36.86 29.39 -17.41
CA ILE A 806 36.31 29.16 -16.07
C ILE A 806 36.74 27.80 -15.47
N PRO A 807 36.75 26.66 -16.19
CA PRO A 807 37.16 25.38 -15.61
C PRO A 807 38.58 25.39 -15.05
N ALA A 808 39.53 25.98 -15.79
CA ALA A 808 40.92 26.11 -15.34
C ALA A 808 41.06 27.04 -14.12
N LEU A 809 40.25 28.11 -14.05
CA LEU A 809 40.19 28.98 -12.88
C LEU A 809 39.56 28.26 -11.68
N ALA A 810 38.51 27.46 -11.89
CA ALA A 810 37.82 26.71 -10.85
C ALA A 810 38.76 25.68 -10.18
N GLU A 811 39.58 24.96 -10.95
CA GLU A 811 40.59 24.03 -10.40
C GLU A 811 41.63 24.76 -9.54
N LYS A 812 42.11 25.93 -9.99
CA LYS A 812 43.01 26.76 -9.18
C LYS A 812 42.36 27.22 -7.87
N VAL A 813 41.10 27.63 -7.92
CA VAL A 813 40.33 28.05 -6.74
C VAL A 813 40.12 26.87 -5.78
N ARG A 814 39.77 25.68 -6.28
CA ARG A 814 39.62 24.46 -5.46
C ARG A 814 40.92 24.10 -4.75
N ALA A 815 42.04 24.12 -5.47
CA ALA A 815 43.37 23.81 -4.91
C ALA A 815 43.80 24.80 -3.81
N GLN A 816 43.28 26.04 -3.83
CA GLN A 816 43.64 27.10 -2.88
C GLN A 816 42.52 27.44 -1.88
N ARG A 817 41.41 26.69 -1.89
CA ARG A 817 40.23 26.96 -1.09
C ARG A 817 40.54 26.85 0.41
N ARG A 818 40.18 27.88 1.18
CA ARG A 818 40.28 27.90 2.64
C ARG A 818 38.97 28.36 3.26
N PRO A 819 38.37 27.62 4.21
CA PRO A 819 37.19 28.06 4.94
C PRO A 819 37.44 29.40 5.65
N VAL A 820 36.46 30.30 5.59
CA VAL A 820 36.47 31.52 6.39
C VAL A 820 35.95 31.20 7.79
N ALA A 821 36.48 31.88 8.82
CA ALA A 821 36.00 31.71 10.18
C ALA A 821 34.55 32.24 10.34
N LYS A 822 33.75 31.60 11.20
CA LYS A 822 32.32 31.94 11.38
C LYS A 822 32.09 33.34 11.98
N ASP A 823 33.08 33.86 12.72
CA ASP A 823 33.08 35.19 13.32
C ASP A 823 33.58 36.29 12.37
N ASN A 824 33.88 35.95 11.11
CA ASN A 824 34.32 36.93 10.13
C ASN A 824 33.21 37.96 9.81
N VAL A 825 33.50 39.24 10.02
CA VAL A 825 32.55 40.35 9.83
C VAL A 825 32.04 40.45 8.40
N PHE A 826 32.87 40.15 7.38
CA PHE A 826 32.42 40.20 5.98
C PHE A 826 31.44 39.07 5.64
N LEU A 827 31.59 37.90 6.26
CA LEU A 827 30.62 36.81 6.12
C LEU A 827 29.27 37.19 6.75
N GLN A 828 29.29 37.78 7.95
CA GLN A 828 28.08 38.26 8.62
C GLN A 828 27.39 39.37 7.83
N MET A 829 28.17 40.31 7.26
CA MET A 829 27.64 41.34 6.35
C MET A 829 27.00 40.68 5.13
N GLN A 830 27.67 39.73 4.46
CA GLN A 830 27.13 39.00 3.31
C GLN A 830 25.78 38.32 3.63
N GLU A 831 25.67 37.68 4.79
CA GLU A 831 24.42 37.05 5.25
C GLU A 831 23.32 38.09 5.48
N ALA A 832 23.64 39.23 6.08
CA ALA A 832 22.70 40.33 6.28
C ALA A 832 22.22 40.94 4.95
N TRP A 833 23.12 41.16 3.99
CA TRP A 833 22.78 41.63 2.64
C TRP A 833 21.88 40.63 1.90
N SER A 834 22.21 39.35 1.97
CA SER A 834 21.39 38.29 1.39
C SER A 834 19.97 38.30 1.96
N LYS A 835 19.85 38.41 3.28
CA LYS A 835 18.56 38.51 3.97
C LYS A 835 17.75 39.72 3.50
N GLN A 836 18.38 40.89 3.33
CA GLN A 836 17.69 42.09 2.83
C GLN A 836 17.17 41.91 1.39
N ILE A 837 17.91 41.21 0.52
CA ILE A 837 17.47 40.92 -0.85
C ILE A 837 16.27 39.98 -0.84
N VAL A 838 16.31 38.93 -0.01
CA VAL A 838 15.18 38.00 0.17
C VAL A 838 13.94 38.77 0.63
N GLU A 839 14.07 39.57 1.68
CA GLU A 839 12.96 40.39 2.20
C GLU A 839 12.41 41.39 1.16
N ALA A 840 13.26 41.98 0.32
CA ALA A 840 12.82 42.88 -0.74
C ALA A 840 12.03 42.15 -1.84
N LEU A 841 12.48 40.96 -2.23
CA LEU A 841 11.81 40.13 -3.23
C LEU A 841 10.50 39.52 -2.69
N ASP A 842 10.46 39.17 -1.40
CA ASP A 842 9.23 38.71 -0.75
C ASP A 842 8.20 39.84 -0.65
N ARG A 843 8.61 41.08 -0.30
CA ARG A 843 7.71 42.26 -0.37
C ARG A 843 7.19 42.52 -1.78
N TYR A 844 8.03 42.38 -2.80
CA TYR A 844 7.59 42.50 -4.20
C TYR A 844 6.53 41.45 -4.56
N LYS A 845 6.74 40.19 -4.15
CA LYS A 845 5.78 39.10 -4.34
C LYS A 845 4.43 39.46 -3.71
N GLU A 846 4.42 39.89 -2.44
CA GLU A 846 3.20 40.27 -1.71
C GLU A 846 2.42 41.38 -2.43
N VAL A 847 3.11 42.46 -2.86
CA VAL A 847 2.48 43.58 -3.58
C VAL A 847 1.91 43.13 -4.93
N ARG A 848 2.66 42.33 -5.68
CA ARG A 848 2.22 41.78 -6.97
C ARG A 848 0.98 40.90 -6.80
N ASP A 849 0.98 40.02 -5.80
CA ASP A 849 -0.08 39.06 -5.57
C ASP A 849 -1.37 39.77 -5.13
N GLN A 850 -1.25 40.79 -4.27
CA GLN A 850 -2.38 41.64 -3.89
C GLN A 850 -2.93 42.44 -5.09
N ALA A 851 -2.06 42.99 -5.95
CA ALA A 851 -2.49 43.69 -7.15
C ALA A 851 -3.21 42.76 -8.13
N THR A 852 -2.69 41.54 -8.32
CA THR A 852 -3.28 40.48 -9.16
C THR A 852 -4.69 40.16 -8.69
N GLU A 853 -4.86 39.91 -7.39
CA GLU A 853 -6.18 39.65 -6.79
C GLU A 853 -7.12 40.86 -6.95
N ASN A 854 -6.67 42.08 -6.65
CA ASN A 854 -7.51 43.27 -6.72
C ASN A 854 -7.98 43.55 -8.16
N ILE A 855 -7.11 43.38 -9.16
CA ILE A 855 -7.46 43.52 -10.58
C ILE A 855 -8.50 42.47 -10.95
N PHE A 856 -8.27 41.22 -10.58
CA PHE A 856 -9.21 40.13 -10.84
C PHE A 856 -10.59 40.42 -10.26
N LEU A 857 -10.64 40.75 -8.96
CA LEU A 857 -11.89 41.01 -8.24
C LEU A 857 -12.65 42.22 -8.83
N SER A 858 -11.92 43.24 -9.28
CA SER A 858 -12.49 44.46 -9.85
C SER A 858 -13.05 44.23 -11.26
N VAL A 859 -12.26 43.60 -12.13
CA VAL A 859 -12.62 43.38 -13.53
C VAL A 859 -13.77 42.39 -13.64
N TYR A 860 -13.61 41.20 -13.03
CA TYR A 860 -14.60 40.12 -13.15
C TYR A 860 -15.77 40.27 -12.16
N GLY A 861 -15.65 41.18 -11.19
CA GLY A 861 -16.76 41.61 -10.33
C GLY A 861 -17.66 42.67 -10.97
N SER A 862 -17.29 43.22 -12.14
CA SER A 862 -18.06 44.27 -12.82
C SER A 862 -19.44 43.76 -13.26
N PRO A 863 -20.54 44.39 -12.79
CA PRO A 863 -21.89 44.01 -13.20
C PRO A 863 -22.11 44.13 -14.72
N LEU A 864 -21.48 45.11 -15.36
CA LEU A 864 -21.55 45.28 -16.81
C LEU A 864 -20.92 44.09 -17.54
N LEU A 865 -19.71 43.69 -17.13
CA LEU A 865 -19.02 42.57 -17.76
C LEU A 865 -19.81 41.26 -17.56
N GLN A 866 -20.30 41.02 -16.34
CA GLN A 866 -21.13 39.86 -16.01
C GLN A 866 -22.39 39.80 -16.89
N ALA A 867 -23.08 40.92 -17.06
CA ALA A 867 -24.26 41.01 -17.93
C ALA A 867 -23.90 40.77 -19.41
N LEU A 868 -22.79 41.33 -19.90
CA LEU A 868 -22.33 41.16 -21.29
C LEU A 868 -22.03 39.70 -21.65
N VAL A 869 -21.53 38.91 -20.69
CA VAL A 869 -21.26 37.48 -20.89
C VAL A 869 -22.43 36.57 -20.50
N GLY A 870 -23.61 37.15 -20.27
CA GLY A 870 -24.86 36.42 -20.07
C GLY A 870 -25.08 35.88 -18.65
N LEU A 871 -24.42 36.43 -17.63
CA LEU A 871 -24.68 36.11 -16.23
C LEU A 871 -25.69 37.14 -15.65
N SER A 872 -26.99 36.81 -15.62
CA SER A 872 -28.06 37.68 -15.08
C SER A 872 -28.03 37.81 -13.55
N THR A 873 -28.82 38.74 -13.00
CA THR A 873 -28.97 39.05 -11.56
C THR A 873 -29.46 37.88 -10.69
N ASP A 874 -29.73 36.71 -11.27
CA ASP A 874 -30.31 35.53 -10.62
C ASP A 874 -29.26 34.69 -9.87
N GLY A 875 -28.06 35.24 -9.71
CA GLY A 875 -27.45 35.17 -8.40
C GLY A 875 -26.15 34.39 -8.27
N GLY A 876 -25.62 33.77 -9.33
CA GLY A 876 -24.41 32.94 -9.18
C GLY A 876 -24.61 31.89 -8.10
N LYS A 877 -25.68 31.09 -8.23
CA LYS A 877 -25.93 29.98 -7.29
C LYS A 877 -24.66 29.13 -7.16
N PRO A 878 -24.32 28.63 -5.95
CA PRO A 878 -23.16 27.77 -5.76
C PRO A 878 -23.12 26.70 -6.84
N ARG A 879 -21.95 26.48 -7.46
CA ARG A 879 -21.78 25.39 -8.42
C ARG A 879 -22.06 24.09 -7.68
N ARG A 880 -23.18 23.48 -8.03
CA ARG A 880 -23.60 22.19 -7.52
C ARG A 880 -23.97 21.35 -8.71
N ILE A 881 -23.64 20.07 -8.65
CA ILE A 881 -24.21 19.13 -9.61
C ILE A 881 -25.73 19.23 -9.53
N GLY A 882 -26.38 19.49 -10.68
CA GLY A 882 -27.84 19.50 -10.76
C GLY A 882 -28.45 18.20 -10.23
N ARG A 883 -29.69 18.29 -9.71
CA ARG A 883 -30.42 17.13 -9.19
C ARG A 883 -30.51 16.04 -10.26
N ASP A 884 -29.99 14.87 -9.94
CA ASP A 884 -30.15 13.67 -10.75
C ASP A 884 -31.29 12.87 -10.15
N ILE A 885 -32.48 12.99 -10.75
CA ILE A 885 -33.70 12.37 -10.25
C ILE A 885 -33.56 10.83 -10.23
N ALA A 886 -32.86 10.25 -11.19
CA ALA A 886 -32.66 8.80 -11.24
C ALA A 886 -31.75 8.33 -10.10
N ARG A 887 -30.66 9.06 -9.86
CA ARG A 887 -29.78 8.81 -8.72
C ARG A 887 -30.48 9.04 -7.38
N GLU A 888 -31.21 10.14 -7.23
CA GLU A 888 -31.98 10.43 -6.02
C GLU A 888 -33.07 9.39 -5.79
N ALA A 889 -33.77 8.93 -6.84
CA ALA A 889 -34.74 7.85 -6.74
C ALA A 889 -34.07 6.53 -6.34
N ALA A 890 -32.89 6.20 -6.89
CA ALA A 890 -32.13 5.02 -6.51
C ALA A 890 -31.64 5.08 -5.05
N ILE A 891 -31.11 6.23 -4.61
CA ILE A 891 -30.71 6.47 -3.21
C ILE A 891 -31.93 6.37 -2.30
N ASN A 892 -33.05 7.00 -2.65
CA ASN A 892 -34.28 6.95 -1.86
C ASN A 892 -34.88 5.55 -1.82
N ALA A 893 -34.84 4.80 -2.92
CA ALA A 893 -35.25 3.41 -2.96
C ALA A 893 -34.36 2.53 -2.08
N ASN A 894 -33.04 2.74 -2.12
CA ASN A 894 -32.09 2.05 -1.23
C ASN A 894 -32.32 2.40 0.24
N ARG A 895 -32.59 3.68 0.55
CA ARG A 895 -32.94 4.14 1.91
C ARG A 895 -34.26 3.53 2.39
N ALA A 896 -35.29 3.52 1.55
CA ALA A 896 -36.58 2.91 1.86
C ALA A 896 -36.45 1.38 2.05
N ALA A 897 -35.66 0.71 1.20
CA ALA A 897 -35.37 -0.71 1.35
C ALA A 897 -34.62 -0.97 2.67
N ALA A 898 -33.60 -0.18 3.01
CA ALA A 898 -32.88 -0.29 4.27
C ALA A 898 -33.80 -0.09 5.49
N ALA A 899 -34.73 0.87 5.42
CA ALA A 899 -35.71 1.11 6.49
C ALA A 899 -36.69 -0.06 6.71
N LEU A 900 -36.96 -0.87 5.69
CA LEU A 900 -37.80 -2.07 5.82
C LEU A 900 -37.04 -3.27 6.40
N LYS A 901 -35.70 -3.25 6.33
CA LYS A 901 -34.81 -4.31 6.76
C LYS A 901 -34.28 -4.14 8.19
N THR A 902 -34.76 -3.16 8.95
CA THR A 902 -34.30 -2.94 10.35
C THR A 902 -34.49 -4.17 11.24
N LYS A 903 -35.43 -5.05 10.89
CA LYS A 903 -35.76 -6.30 11.59
C LYS A 903 -35.06 -7.55 11.03
N GLU A 904 -34.32 -7.40 9.94
CA GLU A 904 -33.61 -8.49 9.26
C GLU A 904 -32.13 -8.48 9.67
N GLY A 905 -31.54 -9.66 9.84
CA GLY A 905 -30.16 -9.86 10.30
C GLY A 905 -30.07 -10.77 11.52
N GLY A 906 -28.87 -10.95 12.05
CA GLY A 906 -28.59 -11.72 13.25
C GLY A 906 -27.72 -10.97 14.25
N VAL A 907 -27.02 -11.72 15.10
CA VAL A 907 -26.20 -11.17 16.20
C VAL A 907 -25.09 -10.25 15.69
N THR A 908 -24.46 -10.60 14.56
CA THR A 908 -23.41 -9.80 13.92
C THR A 908 -23.91 -8.40 13.55
N GLU A 909 -25.05 -8.34 12.86
CA GLU A 909 -25.71 -7.10 12.47
C GLU A 909 -26.13 -6.30 13.70
N ALA A 910 -26.61 -6.96 14.76
CA ALA A 910 -26.99 -6.31 16.01
C ALA A 910 -25.79 -5.67 16.72
N ILE A 911 -24.65 -6.37 16.79
CA ILE A 911 -23.41 -5.84 17.39
C ILE A 911 -22.86 -4.67 16.57
N ILE A 912 -22.76 -4.83 15.25
CA ILE A 912 -22.26 -3.77 14.35
C ILE A 912 -23.17 -2.53 14.43
N ARG A 913 -24.50 -2.70 14.41
CA ARG A 913 -25.44 -1.59 14.54
C ARG A 913 -25.33 -0.90 15.91
N ALA A 914 -25.18 -1.66 17.00
CA ALA A 914 -24.97 -1.10 18.33
C ALA A 914 -23.68 -0.27 18.41
N LEU A 915 -22.58 -0.78 17.85
CA LEU A 915 -21.29 -0.08 17.80
C LEU A 915 -21.35 1.19 16.96
N LEU A 916 -21.94 1.11 15.77
CA LEU A 916 -22.14 2.27 14.91
C LEU A 916 -23.04 3.32 15.57
N TYR A 917 -24.05 2.91 16.36
CA TYR A 917 -24.88 3.83 17.14
C TYR A 917 -24.07 4.57 18.21
N ILE A 918 -23.20 3.87 18.93
CA ILE A 918 -22.33 4.46 19.96
C ILE A 918 -21.26 5.37 19.32
N PHE A 919 -20.60 4.92 18.27
CA PHE A 919 -19.57 5.69 17.52
C PHE A 919 -20.12 6.88 16.73
N ARG A 920 -21.45 7.05 16.68
CA ARG A 920 -22.10 8.28 16.18
C ARG A 920 -22.21 9.37 17.23
N SER A 921 -21.84 9.12 18.49
CA SER A 921 -21.83 10.17 19.50
C SER A 921 -20.77 11.23 19.18
N PRO A 922 -21.00 12.51 19.52
CA PRO A 922 -20.04 13.59 19.26
C PRO A 922 -18.66 13.38 19.90
N GLU A 923 -18.63 12.71 21.07
CA GLU A 923 -17.41 12.42 21.83
C GLU A 923 -16.56 11.32 21.18
N MET A 924 -17.17 10.46 20.36
CA MET A 924 -16.54 9.36 19.63
C MET A 924 -16.22 9.77 18.18
N SER A 925 -15.78 11.01 18.01
CA SER A 925 -15.51 11.63 16.71
C SER A 925 -14.18 11.20 16.09
N ALA A 926 -13.48 10.19 16.61
CA ALA A 926 -12.27 9.67 15.97
C ALA A 926 -12.24 8.15 16.01
N ALA A 927 -12.01 7.54 14.85
CA ALA A 927 -11.61 6.15 14.72
C ALA A 927 -10.09 6.12 14.69
N ASP A 928 -9.47 5.50 15.69
CA ASP A 928 -8.05 5.16 15.63
C ASP A 928 -7.89 3.66 15.30
N GLU A 929 -6.64 3.22 15.16
CA GLU A 929 -6.30 1.83 14.90
C GLU A 929 -6.87 0.87 15.96
N ARG A 930 -7.24 1.33 17.17
CA ARG A 930 -7.77 0.49 18.26
C ARG A 930 -9.24 0.13 18.05
N ALA A 931 -10.07 1.08 17.61
CA ALA A 931 -11.45 0.80 17.20
C ALA A 931 -11.49 -0.19 16.02
N PHE A 932 -10.49 -0.09 15.15
CA PHE A 932 -10.32 -0.95 14.00
C PHE A 932 -9.81 -2.35 14.33
N ALA A 933 -8.77 -2.46 15.16
CA ALA A 933 -8.26 -3.71 15.71
C ALA A 933 -9.38 -4.47 16.43
N ALA A 934 -10.24 -3.75 17.15
CA ALA A 934 -11.42 -4.31 17.82
C ALA A 934 -12.51 -4.79 16.83
N MET A 935 -12.69 -4.12 15.68
CA MET A 935 -13.55 -4.57 14.57
C MET A 935 -12.96 -5.75 13.78
N ARG A 936 -11.63 -5.82 13.64
CA ARG A 936 -10.90 -6.98 13.08
C ARG A 936 -11.07 -8.20 13.99
N GLN A 937 -11.16 -8.01 15.31
CA GLN A 937 -11.51 -9.07 16.25
C GLN A 937 -12.98 -9.52 16.18
N LEU A 938 -13.89 -8.67 15.69
CA LEU A 938 -15.27 -9.06 15.38
C LEU A 938 -15.35 -10.02 14.18
N ARG A 939 -14.51 -9.83 13.15
CA ARG A 939 -14.34 -10.78 12.03
C ARG A 939 -13.92 -12.18 12.51
N LEU A 940 -13.24 -12.26 13.66
CA LEU A 940 -12.75 -13.50 14.27
C LEU A 940 -13.76 -14.17 15.22
N ARG A 941 -14.93 -13.58 15.49
CA ARG A 941 -15.82 -14.01 16.60
C ARG A 941 -17.30 -14.23 16.24
N THR A 942 -17.70 -14.08 14.98
CA THR A 942 -19.04 -14.48 14.54
C THR A 942 -19.04 -15.99 14.24
N SER A 943 -19.95 -16.70 14.90
CA SER A 943 -19.99 -18.15 15.15
C SER A 943 -19.92 -19.09 13.93
N ASP A 944 -19.29 -20.25 14.16
CA ASP A 944 -19.25 -21.52 13.40
C ASP A 944 -18.74 -21.47 11.93
N ASP A 945 -17.48 -21.90 11.76
CA ASP A 945 -16.84 -22.48 10.57
C ASP A 945 -16.76 -21.72 9.23
N GLN A 946 -17.07 -20.42 9.14
CA GLN A 946 -16.68 -19.62 7.96
C GLN A 946 -16.13 -18.24 8.35
N GLU A 947 -14.86 -17.97 8.03
CA GLU A 947 -14.31 -16.62 8.08
C GLU A 947 -15.15 -15.68 7.22
N MET A 948 -15.74 -14.65 7.83
CA MET A 948 -16.44 -13.60 7.09
C MET A 948 -15.43 -12.83 6.23
N SER A 949 -15.66 -12.78 4.92
CA SER A 949 -14.80 -12.02 4.01
C SER A 949 -14.85 -10.52 4.32
N VAL A 950 -13.75 -9.80 4.06
CA VAL A 950 -13.69 -8.33 4.23
C VAL A 950 -14.78 -7.65 3.40
N THR A 951 -15.09 -8.21 2.22
CA THR A 951 -16.19 -7.74 1.36
C THR A 951 -17.56 -7.88 2.03
N LEU A 952 -17.84 -9.01 2.68
CA LEU A 952 -19.10 -9.24 3.39
C LEU A 952 -19.21 -8.35 4.63
N LEU A 953 -18.13 -8.21 5.41
CA LEU A 953 -18.09 -7.28 6.55
C LEU A 953 -18.31 -5.83 6.11
N LYS A 954 -17.66 -5.40 5.02
CA LYS A 954 -17.85 -4.07 4.41
C LYS A 954 -19.30 -3.84 3.97
N GLN A 955 -19.94 -4.87 3.40
CA GLN A 955 -21.34 -4.80 3.03
C GLN A 955 -22.24 -4.63 4.25
N ILE A 956 -22.07 -5.47 5.29
CA ILE A 956 -22.87 -5.40 6.53
C ILE A 956 -22.68 -4.04 7.21
N LEU A 957 -21.43 -3.56 7.33
CA LEU A 957 -21.12 -2.28 7.96
C LEU A 957 -21.81 -1.12 7.24
N ARG A 958 -21.75 -1.08 5.90
CA ARG A 958 -22.42 -0.07 5.08
C ARG A 958 -23.95 -0.15 5.21
N GLU A 959 -24.53 -1.35 5.22
CA GLU A 959 -25.97 -1.55 5.36
C GLU A 959 -26.48 -1.13 6.75
N GLN A 960 -25.84 -1.59 7.82
CA GLN A 960 -26.22 -1.23 9.20
C GLN A 960 -26.04 0.28 9.47
N TYR A 961 -24.97 0.88 8.94
CA TYR A 961 -24.75 2.32 9.02
C TYR A 961 -25.83 3.12 8.29
N LEU A 962 -26.26 2.67 7.10
CA LEU A 962 -27.33 3.30 6.34
C LEU A 962 -28.67 3.23 7.10
N MET A 963 -29.00 2.10 7.74
CA MET A 963 -30.23 1.96 8.54
C MET A 963 -30.31 2.98 9.68
N LEU A 964 -29.22 3.13 10.43
CA LEU A 964 -29.11 4.15 11.50
C LEU A 964 -29.24 5.57 10.96
N GLN A 965 -28.79 5.82 9.73
CA GLN A 965 -28.91 7.11 9.05
C GLN A 965 -30.33 7.40 8.56
N VAL A 966 -31.08 6.39 8.13
CA VAL A 966 -32.44 6.57 7.61
C VAL A 966 -33.45 6.76 8.73
N ASN A 967 -33.39 5.92 9.76
CA ASN A 967 -34.27 6.01 10.91
C ASN A 967 -33.57 5.41 12.14
N GLU A 968 -32.77 6.23 12.82
CA GLU A 968 -31.98 5.81 13.99
C GLU A 968 -32.88 5.19 15.07
N GLN A 969 -34.03 5.82 15.35
CA GLN A 969 -34.96 5.33 16.36
C GLN A 969 -35.50 3.94 16.02
N ALA A 970 -36.01 3.73 14.80
CA ALA A 970 -36.53 2.41 14.40
C ALA A 970 -35.41 1.35 14.33
N ALA A 971 -34.24 1.70 13.81
CA ALA A 971 -33.11 0.79 13.71
C ALA A 971 -32.60 0.34 15.09
N VAL A 972 -32.64 1.22 16.08
CA VAL A 972 -32.27 0.93 17.47
C VAL A 972 -33.41 0.19 18.20
N ASP A 973 -34.66 0.61 18.05
CA ASP A 973 -35.81 -0.04 18.71
C ASP A 973 -36.04 -1.48 18.22
N ASP A 974 -35.65 -1.78 16.98
CA ASP A 974 -35.69 -3.13 16.41
C ASP A 974 -34.46 -4.00 16.78
N LEU A 975 -33.41 -3.47 17.40
CA LEU A 975 -32.23 -4.25 17.83
C LEU A 975 -32.59 -5.52 18.63
N PRO A 976 -33.55 -5.50 19.59
CA PRO A 976 -33.94 -6.69 20.33
C PRO A 976 -34.49 -7.83 19.46
N LEU A 977 -34.93 -7.55 18.23
CA LEU A 977 -35.45 -8.55 17.29
C LEU A 977 -34.34 -9.31 16.55
N LEU A 978 -33.14 -8.72 16.45
CA LEU A 978 -31.96 -9.33 15.84
C LEU A 978 -31.18 -10.22 16.80
N LEU A 979 -31.48 -10.07 18.09
CA LEU A 979 -30.82 -10.78 19.17
C LEU A 979 -31.57 -12.09 19.50
N PRO A 980 -30.84 -13.19 19.77
CA PRO A 980 -31.43 -14.47 20.15
C PRO A 980 -32.23 -14.35 21.45
N ASP A 981 -33.21 -15.24 21.66
CA ASP A 981 -34.02 -15.24 22.89
C ASP A 981 -33.21 -15.68 24.13
N GLU A 982 -32.05 -16.31 23.93
CA GLU A 982 -31.16 -16.80 24.98
C GLU A 982 -30.44 -15.64 25.73
N PRO A 983 -30.64 -15.51 27.06
CA PRO A 983 -30.02 -14.43 27.83
C PRO A 983 -28.48 -14.44 27.80
N GLU A 984 -27.85 -15.62 27.73
CA GLU A 984 -26.40 -15.77 27.67
C GLU A 984 -25.82 -15.25 26.35
N ALA A 985 -26.46 -15.55 25.22
CA ALA A 985 -26.04 -15.06 23.91
C ALA A 985 -26.21 -13.53 23.78
N ARG A 986 -27.27 -12.95 24.37
CA ARG A 986 -27.44 -11.48 24.44
C ARG A 986 -26.35 -10.83 25.29
N ALA A 987 -26.01 -11.44 26.44
CA ALA A 987 -24.95 -10.95 27.31
C ALA A 987 -23.58 -11.01 26.63
N ALA A 988 -23.30 -12.06 25.86
CA ALA A 988 -22.08 -12.19 25.05
C ALA A 988 -22.01 -11.10 23.97
N ALA A 989 -23.11 -10.84 23.25
CA ALA A 989 -23.18 -9.78 22.25
C ALA A 989 -22.94 -8.38 22.88
N LEU A 990 -23.54 -8.09 24.03
CA LEU A 990 -23.32 -6.84 24.76
C LEU A 990 -21.89 -6.71 25.28
N ALA A 991 -21.27 -7.82 25.70
CA ALA A 991 -19.87 -7.82 26.14
C ALA A 991 -18.93 -7.43 24.99
N ILE A 992 -19.20 -7.89 23.77
CA ILE A 992 -18.45 -7.48 22.58
C ILE A 992 -18.65 -5.98 22.31
N VAL A 993 -19.90 -5.48 22.34
CA VAL A 993 -20.18 -4.05 22.16
C VAL A 993 -19.42 -3.19 23.18
N ARG A 994 -19.42 -3.59 24.46
CA ARG A 994 -18.68 -2.89 25.54
C ARG A 994 -17.17 -2.95 25.34
N GLN A 995 -16.64 -4.10 24.95
CA GLN A 995 -15.22 -4.30 24.70
C GLN A 995 -14.73 -3.40 23.55
N VAL A 996 -15.46 -3.38 22.44
CA VAL A 996 -15.08 -2.60 21.26
C VAL A 996 -15.30 -1.11 21.49
N ALA A 997 -16.42 -0.70 22.11
CA ALA A 997 -16.68 0.70 22.39
C ALA A 997 -15.73 1.30 23.46
N GLY A 998 -15.24 0.48 24.39
CA GLY A 998 -14.28 0.90 25.42
C GLY A 998 -12.81 0.89 24.96
N ALA A 999 -12.50 0.37 23.76
CA ALA A 999 -11.12 0.27 23.26
C ALA A 999 -10.50 1.64 22.92
N THR A 1000 -11.34 2.66 22.68
CA THR A 1000 -10.92 4.04 22.40
C THR A 1000 -10.75 4.89 23.67
N GLY A 1001 -10.90 4.30 24.86
CA GLY A 1001 -10.83 4.96 26.16
C GLY A 1001 -12.18 5.01 26.90
N THR A 1002 -12.21 5.72 28.03
CA THR A 1002 -13.41 5.84 28.86
C THR A 1002 -14.51 6.61 28.12
N LEU A 1003 -15.65 5.94 27.88
CA LEU A 1003 -16.84 6.56 27.30
C LEU A 1003 -17.43 7.58 28.28
N THR A 1004 -17.69 8.79 27.79
CA THR A 1004 -18.30 9.88 28.56
C THR A 1004 -19.43 10.53 27.77
N GLY A 1005 -20.25 11.34 28.44
CA GLY A 1005 -21.31 12.11 27.78
C GLY A 1005 -22.36 11.25 27.06
N GLU A 1006 -22.68 11.62 25.82
CA GLU A 1006 -23.69 10.95 24.99
C GLU A 1006 -23.25 9.52 24.61
N ALA A 1007 -21.95 9.27 24.45
CA ALA A 1007 -21.42 7.93 24.17
C ALA A 1007 -21.78 6.92 25.28
N ALA A 1008 -21.66 7.35 26.54
CA ALA A 1008 -22.00 6.54 27.71
C ALA A 1008 -23.51 6.30 27.79
N ALA A 1009 -24.33 7.34 27.57
CA ALA A 1009 -25.79 7.22 27.55
C ALA A 1009 -26.30 6.30 26.43
N ARG A 1010 -25.68 6.36 25.24
CA ARG A 1010 -25.98 5.46 24.12
C ARG A 1010 -25.60 4.01 24.45
N LEU A 1011 -24.46 3.79 25.10
CA LEU A 1011 -24.07 2.46 25.57
C LEU A 1011 -25.03 1.91 26.64
N GLU A 1012 -25.50 2.74 27.57
CA GLU A 1012 -26.50 2.35 28.57
C GLU A 1012 -27.83 1.95 27.91
N ARG A 1013 -28.32 2.74 26.94
CA ARG A 1013 -29.51 2.41 26.16
C ARG A 1013 -29.37 1.07 25.42
N ILE A 1014 -28.22 0.82 24.80
CA ILE A 1014 -27.93 -0.48 24.16
C ILE A 1014 -27.90 -1.60 25.20
N ALA A 1015 -27.31 -1.36 26.38
CA ALA A 1015 -27.25 -2.34 27.45
C ALA A 1015 -28.64 -2.72 27.98
N GLU A 1016 -29.57 -1.78 28.08
CA GLU A 1016 -30.97 -2.04 28.44
C GLU A 1016 -31.68 -2.91 27.39
N MET A 1017 -31.44 -2.64 26.10
CA MET A 1017 -32.05 -3.35 24.97
C MET A 1017 -31.50 -4.77 24.77
N PHE A 1018 -30.23 -4.97 25.12
CA PHE A 1018 -29.57 -6.29 25.14
C PHE A 1018 -29.89 -7.03 26.45
N GLY A 1019 -30.43 -6.35 27.45
CA GLY A 1019 -31.00 -6.95 28.66
C GLY A 1019 -32.32 -7.69 28.41
N PRO A 1020 -32.86 -8.41 29.42
CA PRO A 1020 -34.12 -9.12 29.29
C PRO A 1020 -35.30 -8.14 29.23
N ALA A 1021 -35.77 -7.80 28.02
CA ALA A 1021 -37.02 -7.05 27.85
C ALA A 1021 -38.25 -7.98 27.92
N ALA A 1022 -39.33 -7.45 28.50
CA ALA A 1022 -40.61 -8.11 28.80
C ALA A 1022 -41.24 -8.88 27.62
N PRO A 1023 -42.05 -9.92 27.89
CA PRO A 1023 -42.57 -10.83 26.88
C PRO A 1023 -43.42 -10.13 25.82
N LYS A 1024 -43.30 -10.59 24.57
CA LYS A 1024 -44.13 -10.23 23.42
C LYS A 1024 -45.61 -10.18 23.82
N LEU A 1025 -46.25 -9.01 23.69
CA LEU A 1025 -47.71 -8.91 23.69
C LEU A 1025 -48.24 -9.79 22.56
N ALA A 1026 -48.98 -10.84 22.94
CA ALA A 1026 -49.63 -11.75 22.01
C ALA A 1026 -50.61 -10.96 21.13
N VAL A 1027 -50.28 -10.77 19.86
CA VAL A 1027 -51.26 -10.36 18.86
C VAL A 1027 -52.17 -11.56 18.63
N VAL A 1028 -53.37 -11.51 19.22
CA VAL A 1028 -54.46 -12.42 18.92
C VAL A 1028 -54.88 -12.19 17.47
N ARG A 1029 -54.36 -13.00 16.55
CA ARG A 1029 -55.02 -13.20 15.25
C ARG A 1029 -56.33 -13.94 15.52
N GLY A 1030 -57.43 -13.19 15.57
CA GLY A 1030 -58.77 -13.75 15.62
C GLY A 1030 -58.96 -14.79 14.50
N LYS A 1031 -59.17 -16.04 14.88
CA LYS A 1031 -59.63 -17.09 13.97
C LYS A 1031 -61.04 -16.74 13.52
N LYS A 1032 -61.22 -16.63 12.20
CA LYS A 1032 -62.50 -16.90 11.53
C LYS A 1032 -63.06 -18.24 12.04
N LYS A 1033 -64.31 -18.22 12.50
CA LYS A 1033 -65.30 -19.29 12.32
C LYS A 1033 -66.56 -18.64 11.77
N GLY A 1034 -67.16 -19.31 10.78
CA GLY A 1034 -68.00 -18.70 9.76
C GLY A 1034 -69.45 -18.43 10.16
N ALA A 1035 -70.01 -17.43 9.48
CA ALA A 1035 -71.19 -17.54 8.62
C ALA A 1035 -70.98 -16.56 7.45
#